data_AF-A0A4U0NZU8-F1
#
_entry.id   AF-A0A4U0NZU8-F1
#
_cell.length_a   1.000
_cell.length_b   1.000
_cell.length_c   1.000
_cell.angle_alpha   90.00
_cell.angle_beta   90.00
_cell.angle_gamma   90.00
#
_symmetry.space_group_name_H-M   'P 1'
#
loop_
_entity.id
_entity.type
_entity.pdbx_description
1 polymer ?
#
loop_
_entity_poly.entity_id
_entity_poly.type
_entity_poly.pdbx_seq_one_letter_code
_entity_poly.pdbx_strand_id
1 'polypeptide(L)'
;MIKKSKIIFAVVGVLLSNCNAQKEETHLENSLRAPAYPLVTIDPNTSAWSYADNLYDESIKHWTGKNFPLLGVIKVDGQLYRFMGKEEVELLPLSPTGDNLAWDARYVTSTPGANWNKLDFDDKGWRSGKAPFGTKINEPRTVTNWEDEKIWVRREIILNEDLTDNDVYLEFTHDDDAILYVNGMEVVNTGNKTGKNTKIKLSDEVVKTLKKGKNLLAGYCHNRVANGFFDFGLSKEKEGQTFFANTAKQTSADVQATQTHYTFACGPVDLKVTFTAPMFLDDLELMSRPVNYLTYEIKASDNAEHQVEVYFEASPNWALDSPLQESTTEAFEDNNLVFLKTGSKNQDVLGKKGDDLRIDWGYFYMVADKQNTTYQIGESSVIRSSFIKNSEADVKNGEGKNQLSLTKKITLKNTHTDKIMLGYDDVFSIQYFGENLRPYWNAGGKSSIVEAFHKSYTQYKDIKAKSTAFDHKLMSDFTKEGGKDYAELCALAYRQAIAAHKLVKAPNGDLLLLSKENDSNGSIGTVDVTYPSAPLFLYYNPELAKALLNFIFYYSESGKWTKPFAAHDIGTYPLANGQTYGGDMPVEESGNMLILTNAIAEMEGDAKYAEKHWSVLTTWVDYLVENGLDPDNQLCTDDFAGHFAHNANLSIKAILGIASYGNLAKMLGKDDVASKYTNIAKGMAKEWKQMAKDGDHYKLTFDKPDTWSQKYNLVWDKIFDMGIFDADIAQDEIAYYLTKQNVYGLPLDSREAYTKSDWIFWTATLAPDLSTFQKFISPVHQFMHNTTDRVPMSDWIYTDKPERRGFKARSVVGGYFIKMLAGKVK
;
A
#
# COMPACT_ATOMS: atom_id res chain seq x y z
N MET A 1 -14.61 81.67 24.63
CA MET A 1 -14.75 81.26 26.05
C MET A 1 -13.98 79.96 26.25
N ILE A 2 -12.99 80.01 27.15
CA ILE A 2 -12.28 78.92 27.86
C ILE A 2 -11.61 77.82 26.98
N LYS A 3 -10.30 77.91 26.62
CA LYS A 3 -9.06 77.53 27.36
C LYS A 3 -9.01 76.03 27.75
N LYS A 4 -8.09 75.21 27.22
CA LYS A 4 -6.67 75.00 27.61
C LYS A 4 -6.18 73.73 26.85
N SER A 5 -4.92 73.40 26.61
CA SER A 5 -3.58 74.00 26.70
C SER A 5 -2.60 73.02 26.03
N LYS A 6 -1.46 73.53 25.53
CA LYS A 6 -0.36 72.82 24.84
C LYS A 6 0.40 71.80 25.72
N ILE A 7 1.05 70.80 25.10
CA ILE A 7 2.33 70.10 25.46
C ILE A 7 2.86 69.47 24.16
N ILE A 8 3.93 69.96 23.51
CA ILE A 8 5.38 69.68 23.64
C ILE A 8 5.79 68.21 23.40
N PHE A 9 6.57 68.03 22.33
CA PHE A 9 7.22 66.82 21.83
C PHE A 9 8.21 66.20 22.84
N ALA A 10 8.15 64.88 23.00
CA ALA A 10 9.27 64.05 23.46
C ALA A 10 9.36 62.83 22.54
N VAL A 11 10.54 62.66 21.93
CA VAL A 11 10.91 61.50 21.11
C VAL A 11 11.20 60.34 22.05
N VAL A 12 10.47 59.23 21.88
CA VAL A 12 10.85 57.91 22.42
C VAL A 12 10.72 56.92 21.27
N GLY A 13 11.86 56.42 20.80
CA GLY A 13 11.91 55.27 19.91
C GLY A 13 11.47 54.03 20.67
N VAL A 14 10.46 53.34 20.14
CA VAL A 14 10.09 52.00 20.59
C VAL A 14 10.44 51.04 19.45
N LEU A 15 11.51 50.29 19.68
CA LEU A 15 11.80 49.03 19.00
C LEU A 15 10.67 48.05 19.31
N LEU A 16 9.75 47.82 18.36
CA LEU A 16 8.87 46.66 18.40
C LEU A 16 9.61 45.48 17.78
N SER A 17 10.35 44.78 18.63
CA SER A 17 10.75 43.39 18.40
C SER A 17 9.49 42.55 18.22
N ASN A 18 9.21 42.14 16.99
CA ASN A 18 8.14 41.23 16.63
C ASN A 18 8.48 39.82 17.17
N CYS A 19 8.16 39.55 18.44
CA CYS A 19 8.10 38.20 18.96
C CYS A 19 6.85 37.50 18.38
N ASN A 20 6.95 37.00 17.15
CA ASN A 20 6.09 35.92 16.71
C ASN A 20 6.60 34.63 17.36
N ALA A 21 6.19 34.39 18.61
CA ALA A 21 6.13 33.04 19.13
C ALA A 21 4.98 32.36 18.37
N GLN A 22 5.29 31.81 17.20
CA GLN A 22 4.39 30.95 16.45
C GLN A 22 4.09 29.78 17.38
N LYS A 23 2.86 29.73 17.91
CA LYS A 23 2.39 28.62 18.75
C LYS A 23 2.65 27.35 17.94
N GLU A 24 3.49 26.43 18.41
CA GLU A 24 3.72 25.16 17.73
C GLU A 24 2.35 24.51 17.50
N GLU A 25 1.93 24.39 16.24
CA GLU A 25 0.71 23.69 15.89
C GLU A 25 0.91 22.22 16.27
N THR A 26 0.10 21.73 17.19
CA THR A 26 0.05 20.30 17.51
C THR A 26 -0.79 19.59 16.46
N HIS A 27 -0.38 18.39 16.01
CA HIS A 27 -1.23 17.58 15.12
C HIS A 27 -2.56 17.23 15.80
N LEU A 28 -3.61 17.07 15.00
CA LEU A 28 -4.92 16.62 15.48
C LEU A 28 -4.89 15.09 15.58
N GLU A 29 -5.26 14.56 16.74
CA GLU A 29 -5.20 13.12 17.03
C GLU A 29 -6.05 12.31 16.04
N ASN A 30 -5.42 11.30 15.43
CA ASN A 30 -6.09 10.29 14.63
C ASN A 30 -6.22 8.99 15.45
N SER A 31 -7.47 8.57 15.67
CA SER A 31 -7.83 7.40 16.48
C SER A 31 -8.08 6.12 15.65
N LEU A 32 -7.96 6.20 14.33
CA LEU A 32 -8.13 5.05 13.44
C LEU A 32 -6.99 4.05 13.65
N ARG A 33 -7.32 2.85 14.15
CA ARG A 33 -6.45 1.68 14.04
C ARG A 33 -6.30 1.35 12.56
N ALA A 34 -5.17 1.74 11.96
CA ALA A 34 -4.90 1.44 10.56
C ALA A 34 -4.73 -0.07 10.34
N PRO A 35 -5.17 -0.63 9.19
CA PRO A 35 -4.94 -2.03 8.83
C PRO A 35 -3.44 -2.35 8.66
N ALA A 36 -2.67 -1.37 8.18
CA ALA A 36 -1.22 -1.33 8.30
C ALA A 36 -0.76 0.13 8.38
N TYR A 37 0.30 0.37 9.16
CA TYR A 37 0.81 1.72 9.42
C TYR A 37 1.93 2.06 8.41
N PRO A 38 1.80 3.13 7.60
CA PRO A 38 2.83 3.50 6.62
C PRO A 38 4.05 4.09 7.31
N LEU A 39 5.24 3.52 7.09
CA LEU A 39 6.47 3.92 7.77
C LEU A 39 7.45 4.63 6.83
N VAL A 40 7.93 3.91 5.82
CA VAL A 40 8.84 4.44 4.80
C VAL A 40 8.10 4.35 3.47
N THR A 41 7.78 5.47 2.85
CA THR A 41 7.02 5.49 1.59
C THR A 41 7.78 6.30 0.57
N ILE A 42 8.17 5.66 -0.52
CA ILE A 42 8.97 6.26 -1.60
C ILE A 42 8.29 5.98 -2.94
N ASP A 43 8.16 4.71 -3.31
CA ASP A 43 7.59 4.27 -4.59
C ASP A 43 7.06 2.81 -4.51
N PRO A 44 6.56 2.23 -5.62
CA PRO A 44 5.95 0.90 -5.60
C PRO A 44 6.88 -0.25 -5.23
N ASN A 45 8.20 -0.10 -5.29
CA ASN A 45 9.12 -1.22 -5.04
C ASN A 45 9.87 -1.12 -3.71
N THR A 46 9.80 0.04 -3.04
CA THR A 46 10.67 0.38 -1.89
C THR A 46 9.90 0.80 -0.63
N SER A 47 8.56 0.88 -0.70
CA SER A 47 7.74 1.32 0.42
C SER A 47 7.48 0.22 1.46
N ALA A 48 7.41 0.58 2.75
CA ALA A 48 7.31 -0.32 3.89
C ALA A 48 6.24 0.13 4.91
N TRP A 49 5.52 -0.84 5.47
CA TRP A 49 4.49 -0.67 6.48
C TRP A 49 4.73 -1.58 7.70
N SER A 50 4.20 -1.20 8.85
CA SER A 50 3.95 -2.15 9.95
C SER A 50 2.59 -2.81 9.75
N TYR A 51 2.58 -4.14 9.65
CA TYR A 51 1.34 -4.93 9.62
C TYR A 51 0.87 -5.25 11.06
N ALA A 52 1.68 -4.99 12.08
CA ALA A 52 1.32 -5.26 13.46
C ALA A 52 0.59 -4.08 14.13
N ASP A 53 -0.12 -4.36 15.22
CA ASP A 53 -0.66 -3.33 16.11
C ASP A 53 0.46 -2.68 16.94
N ASN A 54 1.40 -3.47 17.48
CA ASN A 54 2.64 -2.93 18.04
C ASN A 54 3.77 -2.96 17.02
N LEU A 55 4.53 -1.86 16.94
CA LEU A 55 5.63 -1.71 15.97
C LEU A 55 6.75 -2.75 16.13
N TYR A 56 6.80 -3.45 17.27
CA TYR A 56 7.76 -4.50 17.58
C TYR A 56 7.19 -5.94 17.45
N ASP A 57 5.93 -6.17 17.09
CA ASP A 57 5.43 -7.55 17.06
C ASP A 57 5.94 -8.35 15.85
N GLU A 58 6.27 -7.66 14.75
CA GLU A 58 6.73 -8.27 13.50
C GLU A 58 7.83 -7.43 12.82
N SER A 59 8.50 -8.03 11.84
CA SER A 59 9.31 -7.28 10.88
C SER A 59 8.41 -6.38 10.05
N ILE A 60 8.85 -5.16 9.74
CA ILE A 60 8.14 -4.29 8.82
C ILE A 60 8.20 -4.90 7.42
N LYS A 61 7.17 -4.65 6.61
CA LYS A 61 6.94 -5.38 5.36
C LYS A 61 6.76 -4.42 4.20
N HIS A 62 7.26 -4.82 3.04
CA HIS A 62 6.82 -4.27 1.78
C HIS A 62 5.34 -4.64 1.55
N TRP A 63 4.60 -3.92 0.70
CA TRP A 63 3.18 -4.20 0.49
C TRP A 63 2.90 -5.63 -0.02
N THR A 64 3.91 -6.26 -0.65
CA THR A 64 3.88 -7.69 -1.04
C THR A 64 3.73 -8.64 0.14
N GLY A 65 4.04 -8.19 1.36
CA GLY A 65 4.10 -9.02 2.57
C GLY A 65 5.49 -9.60 2.83
N LYS A 66 6.44 -9.38 1.91
CA LYS A 66 7.85 -9.75 2.11
C LYS A 66 8.51 -8.79 3.10
N ASN A 67 9.36 -9.32 3.99
CA ASN A 67 10.01 -8.54 5.04
C ASN A 67 11.01 -7.52 4.48
N PHE A 68 10.99 -6.32 5.06
CA PHE A 68 12.06 -5.33 5.00
C PHE A 68 12.61 -5.10 6.42
N PRO A 69 13.39 -6.05 6.97
CA PRO A 69 13.80 -5.97 8.36
C PRO A 69 14.48 -4.65 8.71
N LEU A 70 13.90 -3.98 9.70
CA LEU A 70 14.39 -2.76 10.33
C LEU A 70 14.10 -2.86 11.83
N LEU A 71 15.14 -2.98 12.64
CA LEU A 71 15.04 -3.09 14.09
C LEU A 71 15.33 -1.74 14.76
N GLY A 72 14.64 -1.47 15.85
CA GLY A 72 14.87 -0.33 16.73
C GLY A 72 14.89 -0.79 18.20
N VAL A 73 15.99 -0.51 18.90
CA VAL A 73 16.18 -0.86 20.32
C VAL A 73 16.69 0.36 21.06
N ILE A 74 16.14 0.64 22.23
CA ILE A 74 16.68 1.63 23.16
C ILE A 74 17.26 0.90 24.38
N LYS A 75 18.49 1.24 24.75
CA LYS A 75 19.18 0.76 25.94
C LYS A 75 19.21 1.89 26.95
N VAL A 76 18.64 1.69 28.13
CA VAL A 76 18.54 2.70 29.21
C VAL A 76 19.21 2.13 30.44
N ASP A 77 20.32 2.73 30.86
CA ASP A 77 21.14 2.28 31.99
C ASP A 77 21.49 0.78 31.94
N GLY A 78 21.77 0.29 30.73
CA GLY A 78 22.10 -1.11 30.46
C GLY A 78 20.91 -2.02 30.14
N GLN A 79 19.67 -1.59 30.40
CA GLN A 79 18.46 -2.37 30.12
C GLN A 79 17.95 -2.13 28.70
N LEU A 80 17.68 -3.21 27.96
CA LEU A 80 17.24 -3.17 26.57
C LEU A 80 15.71 -3.17 26.46
N TYR A 81 15.19 -2.34 25.55
CA TYR A 81 13.78 -2.27 25.17
C TYR A 81 13.67 -2.17 23.64
N ARG A 82 13.18 -3.22 22.98
CA ARG A 82 12.90 -3.22 21.54
C ARG A 82 11.58 -2.50 21.27
N PHE A 83 11.64 -1.43 20.49
CA PHE A 83 10.46 -0.62 20.15
C PHE A 83 10.00 -0.80 18.69
N MET A 84 10.83 -1.37 17.82
CA MET A 84 10.51 -1.57 16.41
C MET A 84 11.14 -2.83 15.83
N GLY A 85 10.37 -3.52 14.96
CA GLY A 85 10.79 -4.69 14.21
C GLY A 85 10.99 -5.92 15.09
N LYS A 86 11.03 -7.12 14.51
CA LYS A 86 11.29 -8.38 15.22
C LYS A 86 12.47 -9.11 14.59
N GLU A 87 13.30 -9.71 15.45
CA GLU A 87 14.46 -10.48 15.01
C GLU A 87 14.03 -11.68 14.16
N GLU A 88 14.64 -11.86 13.00
CA GLU A 88 14.51 -13.09 12.24
C GLU A 88 15.32 -14.18 12.94
N VAL A 89 14.63 -15.24 13.34
CA VAL A 89 15.20 -16.40 14.04
C VAL A 89 15.48 -17.51 13.04
N GLU A 90 16.66 -18.12 13.15
CA GLU A 90 16.99 -19.32 12.39
C GLU A 90 16.21 -20.51 12.98
N LEU A 91 15.52 -21.25 12.12
CA LEU A 91 14.77 -22.44 12.52
C LEU A 91 15.58 -23.70 12.22
N LEU A 92 15.73 -24.56 13.23
CA LEU A 92 16.31 -25.89 13.11
C LEU A 92 15.20 -26.90 12.81
N PRO A 93 15.28 -27.67 11.71
CA PRO A 93 14.27 -28.67 11.41
C PRO A 93 14.32 -29.80 12.45
N LEU A 94 13.19 -30.03 13.11
CA LEU A 94 12.95 -31.20 13.96
C LEU A 94 12.42 -32.36 13.11
N SER A 95 11.57 -32.05 12.13
CA SER A 95 11.15 -32.95 11.07
C SER A 95 10.92 -32.14 9.79
N PRO A 96 11.85 -32.17 8.81
CA PRO A 96 11.80 -31.27 7.64
C PRO A 96 10.60 -31.54 6.74
N THR A 97 10.19 -30.54 5.97
CA THR A 97 9.27 -30.68 4.84
C THR A 97 9.95 -31.38 3.66
N GLY A 98 9.15 -31.89 2.73
CA GLY A 98 9.57 -32.58 1.52
C GLY A 98 10.31 -31.71 0.51
N ASP A 99 10.23 -30.37 0.64
CA ASP A 99 11.04 -29.42 -0.12
C ASP A 99 12.55 -29.58 0.14
N ASN A 100 12.94 -30.00 1.35
CA ASN A 100 14.35 -30.29 1.69
C ASN A 100 14.70 -31.76 1.43
N LEU A 101 13.86 -32.68 1.92
CA LEU A 101 14.06 -34.12 1.81
C LEU A 101 12.72 -34.85 1.92
N ALA A 102 12.42 -35.70 0.94
CA ALA A 102 11.21 -36.52 0.95
C ALA A 102 11.14 -37.38 2.22
N TRP A 103 9.98 -37.40 2.87
CA TRP A 103 9.76 -38.09 4.14
C TRP A 103 8.58 -39.06 4.07
N ASP A 104 8.67 -40.16 4.81
CA ASP A 104 7.68 -41.26 4.78
C ASP A 104 6.42 -40.95 5.59
N ALA A 105 5.26 -41.32 5.05
CA ALA A 105 3.97 -41.16 5.68
C ALA A 105 3.03 -42.34 5.42
N ARG A 106 2.02 -42.49 6.27
CA ARG A 106 0.81 -43.26 6.00
C ARG A 106 -0.28 -42.33 5.49
N TYR A 107 -1.01 -42.73 4.45
CA TYR A 107 -2.10 -41.92 3.91
C TYR A 107 -3.29 -42.73 3.40
N VAL A 108 -4.44 -42.06 3.33
CA VAL A 108 -5.68 -42.58 2.75
C VAL A 108 -6.42 -41.43 2.04
N THR A 109 -7.21 -41.75 1.04
CA THR A 109 -8.01 -40.76 0.27
C THR A 109 -9.51 -40.94 0.42
N SER A 110 -9.93 -41.96 1.18
CA SER A 110 -11.28 -42.10 1.72
C SER A 110 -11.33 -41.61 3.16
N THR A 111 -12.50 -41.14 3.61
CA THR A 111 -12.69 -40.65 4.98
C THR A 111 -12.29 -41.72 6.01
N PRO A 112 -11.32 -41.44 6.90
CA PRO A 112 -10.88 -42.39 7.90
C PRO A 112 -11.86 -42.48 9.08
N GLY A 113 -11.64 -43.46 9.96
CA GLY A 113 -12.39 -43.59 11.21
C GLY A 113 -12.16 -42.41 12.17
N ALA A 114 -13.02 -42.31 13.19
CA ALA A 114 -12.85 -41.29 14.24
C ALA A 114 -11.47 -41.41 14.91
N ASN A 115 -10.94 -40.29 15.41
CA ASN A 115 -9.65 -40.20 16.09
C ASN A 115 -8.42 -40.62 15.25
N TRP A 116 -8.53 -40.63 13.91
CA TRP A 116 -7.42 -40.90 12.99
C TRP A 116 -6.21 -39.97 13.17
N ASN A 117 -6.36 -38.84 13.86
CA ASN A 117 -5.32 -37.87 14.15
C ASN A 117 -4.62 -38.11 15.50
N LYS A 118 -5.00 -39.16 16.26
CA LYS A 118 -4.39 -39.53 17.56
C LYS A 118 -3.25 -40.54 17.39
N LEU A 119 -2.28 -40.49 18.29
CA LEU A 119 -1.05 -41.30 18.24
C LEU A 119 -1.30 -42.82 18.25
N ASP A 120 -2.35 -43.26 18.92
CA ASP A 120 -2.71 -44.66 19.17
C ASP A 120 -3.63 -45.28 18.10
N PHE A 121 -4.07 -44.51 17.11
CA PHE A 121 -4.89 -45.01 16.01
C PHE A 121 -4.12 -46.02 15.13
N ASP A 122 -4.77 -47.13 14.79
CA ASP A 122 -4.19 -48.18 13.94
C ASP A 122 -4.33 -47.83 12.45
N ASP A 123 -3.24 -47.37 11.85
CA ASP A 123 -3.15 -47.00 10.43
C ASP A 123 -2.49 -48.09 9.56
N LYS A 124 -2.36 -49.33 10.04
CA LYS A 124 -1.73 -50.42 9.26
C LYS A 124 -2.42 -50.69 7.92
N GLY A 125 -3.71 -50.40 7.83
CA GLY A 125 -4.49 -50.51 6.60
C GLY A 125 -4.31 -49.35 5.61
N TRP A 126 -3.60 -48.28 6.01
CA TRP A 126 -3.35 -47.11 5.16
C TRP A 126 -2.20 -47.37 4.18
N ARG A 127 -2.25 -46.67 3.04
CA ARG A 127 -1.19 -46.72 2.03
C ARG A 127 0.08 -46.09 2.60
N SER A 128 1.24 -46.51 2.11
CA SER A 128 2.51 -45.83 2.35
C SER A 128 2.83 -44.89 1.20
N GLY A 129 3.34 -43.70 1.51
CA GLY A 129 3.81 -42.73 0.52
C GLY A 129 4.90 -41.84 1.09
N LYS A 130 5.49 -41.01 0.23
CA LYS A 130 6.43 -39.97 0.61
C LYS A 130 5.91 -38.59 0.25
N ALA A 131 6.03 -37.62 1.14
CA ALA A 131 5.72 -36.24 0.82
C ALA A 131 6.84 -35.58 -0.02
N PRO A 132 6.56 -34.50 -0.77
CA PRO A 132 5.26 -33.84 -0.91
C PRO A 132 4.23 -34.70 -1.65
N PHE A 133 2.96 -34.62 -1.24
CA PHE A 133 1.82 -35.24 -1.92
C PHE A 133 1.21 -34.23 -2.88
N GLY A 134 0.86 -34.62 -4.09
CA GLY A 134 0.24 -33.68 -5.02
C GLY A 134 0.01 -34.22 -6.43
N THR A 135 -0.42 -33.36 -7.33
CA THR A 135 -0.66 -33.71 -8.73
C THR A 135 0.62 -33.50 -9.53
N LYS A 136 1.32 -34.59 -9.88
CA LYS A 136 2.67 -34.53 -10.49
C LYS A 136 2.76 -33.72 -11.77
N ILE A 137 1.66 -33.65 -12.53
CA ILE A 137 1.62 -32.91 -13.80
C ILE A 137 1.72 -31.39 -13.59
N ASN A 138 1.21 -30.88 -12.46
CA ASN A 138 1.16 -29.45 -12.16
C ASN A 138 2.21 -29.03 -11.12
N GLU A 139 2.64 -29.95 -10.24
CA GLU A 139 3.61 -29.67 -9.19
C GLU A 139 4.81 -30.62 -9.30
N PRO A 140 5.88 -30.22 -10.01
CA PRO A 140 7.02 -31.09 -10.33
C PRO A 140 7.83 -31.54 -9.12
N ARG A 141 7.64 -30.90 -7.96
CA ARG A 141 8.26 -31.27 -6.67
C ARG A 141 7.55 -32.41 -5.95
N THR A 142 6.39 -32.83 -6.46
CA THR A 142 5.59 -33.91 -5.89
C THR A 142 6.32 -35.25 -5.95
N VAL A 143 6.37 -35.97 -4.83
CA VAL A 143 6.92 -37.32 -4.77
C VAL A 143 5.81 -38.38 -4.90
N THR A 144 4.76 -38.28 -4.09
CA THR A 144 3.58 -39.17 -4.18
C THR A 144 2.49 -38.50 -5.00
N ASN A 145 2.09 -39.14 -6.10
CA ASN A 145 0.99 -38.65 -6.92
C ASN A 145 -0.35 -38.84 -6.18
N TRP A 146 -1.05 -37.75 -5.94
CA TRP A 146 -2.37 -37.69 -5.33
C TRP A 146 -3.28 -36.84 -6.22
N GLU A 147 -4.27 -37.48 -6.84
CA GLU A 147 -5.24 -36.85 -7.75
C GLU A 147 -6.68 -36.92 -7.21
N ASP A 148 -6.89 -37.60 -6.09
CA ASP A 148 -8.19 -37.70 -5.43
C ASP A 148 -8.60 -36.33 -4.81
N GLU A 149 -9.89 -36.14 -4.56
CA GLU A 149 -10.41 -34.91 -3.95
C GLU A 149 -9.84 -34.65 -2.54
N LYS A 150 -9.55 -35.71 -1.78
CA LYS A 150 -9.15 -35.60 -0.37
C LYS A 150 -7.98 -36.50 -0.04
N ILE A 151 -7.16 -36.07 0.91
CA ILE A 151 -6.11 -36.89 1.50
C ILE A 151 -6.04 -36.66 3.01
N TRP A 152 -5.82 -37.76 3.73
CA TRP A 152 -5.45 -37.76 5.14
C TRP A 152 -4.07 -38.39 5.26
N VAL A 153 -3.14 -37.68 5.91
CA VAL A 153 -1.74 -38.06 6.04
C VAL A 153 -1.37 -38.14 7.52
N ARG A 154 -0.67 -39.20 7.91
CA ARG A 154 -0.08 -39.42 9.24
C ARG A 154 1.43 -39.57 9.11
N ARG A 155 2.18 -38.77 9.87
CA ARG A 155 3.64 -38.78 9.96
C ARG A 155 4.06 -38.97 11.39
N GLU A 156 4.63 -40.13 11.70
CA GLU A 156 5.28 -40.34 12.98
C GLU A 156 6.67 -39.67 12.97
N ILE A 157 6.98 -38.92 14.02
CA ILE A 157 8.28 -38.27 14.20
C ILE A 157 8.90 -38.70 15.53
N ILE A 158 10.23 -38.78 15.57
CA ILE A 158 10.99 -39.07 16.77
C ILE A 158 11.75 -37.82 17.18
N LEU A 159 11.40 -37.26 18.33
CA LEU A 159 12.11 -36.12 18.92
C LEU A 159 13.20 -36.62 19.86
N ASN A 160 14.41 -36.08 19.75
CA ASN A 160 15.56 -36.49 20.56
C ASN A 160 15.70 -35.70 21.87
N GLU A 161 14.86 -34.69 22.05
CA GLU A 161 14.92 -33.71 23.13
C GLU A 161 13.53 -33.36 23.65
N ASP A 162 13.49 -32.68 24.81
CA ASP A 162 12.29 -32.05 25.36
C ASP A 162 12.19 -30.63 24.79
N LEU A 163 11.00 -30.23 24.36
CA LEU A 163 10.75 -28.95 23.70
C LEU A 163 9.93 -27.99 24.58
N THR A 164 9.64 -28.35 25.84
CA THR A 164 8.74 -27.58 26.72
C THR A 164 9.09 -26.10 26.85
N ASP A 165 10.38 -25.75 26.78
CA ASP A 165 10.87 -24.37 26.86
C ASP A 165 11.34 -23.79 25.50
N ASN A 166 10.99 -24.44 24.39
CA ASN A 166 11.39 -24.02 23.05
C ASN A 166 10.20 -23.42 22.29
N ASP A 167 10.49 -22.39 21.49
CA ASP A 167 9.56 -21.92 20.47
C ASP A 167 9.59 -22.90 19.28
N VAL A 168 8.48 -23.61 19.08
CA VAL A 168 8.31 -24.63 18.05
C VAL A 168 7.33 -24.15 16.99
N TYR A 169 7.65 -24.42 15.73
CA TYR A 169 6.87 -24.00 14.57
C TYR A 169 6.41 -25.21 13.75
N LEU A 170 5.16 -25.18 13.32
CA LEU A 170 4.66 -26.06 12.26
C LEU A 170 4.90 -25.36 10.92
N GLU A 171 5.60 -26.06 10.02
CA GLU A 171 5.86 -25.60 8.65
C GLU A 171 5.00 -26.42 7.69
N PHE A 172 4.29 -25.79 6.77
CA PHE A 172 3.40 -26.52 5.86
C PHE A 172 3.15 -25.80 4.53
N THR A 173 2.83 -26.59 3.51
CA THR A 173 2.34 -26.16 2.21
C THR A 173 1.09 -26.93 1.89
N HIS A 174 0.08 -26.25 1.35
CA HIS A 174 -1.17 -26.87 0.94
C HIS A 174 -1.79 -26.16 -0.25
N ASP A 175 -2.57 -26.93 -1.01
CA ASP A 175 -3.52 -26.48 -2.01
C ASP A 175 -4.94 -26.60 -1.44
N ASP A 176 -5.76 -25.57 -1.60
CA ASP A 176 -7.12 -25.46 -1.03
C ASP A 176 -7.20 -25.79 0.49
N ASP A 177 -8.25 -26.46 0.99
CA ASP A 177 -8.51 -26.56 2.42
C ASP A 177 -7.56 -27.53 3.14
N ALA A 178 -6.84 -27.04 4.15
CA ALA A 178 -5.98 -27.87 4.99
C ALA A 178 -6.32 -27.76 6.48
N ILE A 179 -6.29 -28.90 7.17
CA ILE A 179 -6.36 -28.98 8.64
C ILE A 179 -5.19 -29.82 9.14
N LEU A 180 -4.37 -29.26 10.04
CA LEU A 180 -3.17 -29.90 10.57
C LEU A 180 -3.26 -30.10 12.07
N TYR A 181 -2.70 -31.22 12.53
CA TYR A 181 -2.76 -31.69 13.90
C TYR A 181 -1.37 -32.08 14.42
N VAL A 182 -1.12 -31.78 15.69
CA VAL A 182 0.04 -32.25 16.45
C VAL A 182 -0.47 -33.07 17.63
N ASN A 183 -0.09 -34.34 17.68
CA ASN A 183 -0.58 -35.32 18.69
C ASN A 183 -2.12 -35.29 18.85
N GLY A 184 -2.82 -35.03 17.73
CA GLY A 184 -4.27 -34.96 17.63
C GLY A 184 -4.93 -33.73 18.27
N MET A 185 -4.18 -32.69 18.57
CA MET A 185 -4.71 -31.33 18.75
C MET A 185 -4.72 -30.62 17.40
N GLU A 186 -5.82 -29.97 17.04
CA GLU A 186 -5.88 -29.13 15.84
C GLU A 186 -5.02 -27.89 16.06
N VAL A 187 -4.14 -27.60 15.11
CA VAL A 187 -3.21 -26.48 15.17
C VAL A 187 -3.52 -25.45 14.09
N VAL A 188 -3.92 -25.91 12.91
CA VAL A 188 -4.24 -25.07 11.77
C VAL A 188 -5.51 -25.57 11.11
N ASN A 189 -6.37 -24.62 10.71
CA ASN A 189 -7.45 -24.83 9.77
C ASN A 189 -7.47 -23.63 8.82
N THR A 190 -7.10 -23.85 7.56
CA THR A 190 -6.88 -22.76 6.61
C THR A 190 -8.15 -22.29 5.93
N GLY A 191 -9.23 -23.09 5.98
CA GLY A 191 -10.34 -22.98 5.05
C GLY A 191 -9.88 -23.02 3.59
N ASN A 192 -10.72 -22.55 2.67
CA ASN A 192 -10.43 -22.50 1.24
C ASN A 192 -9.39 -21.40 0.90
N LYS A 193 -8.11 -21.69 1.14
CA LYS A 193 -6.96 -20.83 0.86
C LYS A 193 -5.80 -21.71 0.41
N THR A 194 -4.90 -21.20 -0.40
CA THR A 194 -3.62 -21.88 -0.67
C THR A 194 -2.52 -21.26 0.18
N GLY A 195 -1.47 -22.02 0.47
CA GLY A 195 -0.33 -21.52 1.24
C GLY A 195 0.94 -22.28 0.93
N LYS A 196 2.02 -21.55 0.61
CA LYS A 196 3.34 -22.14 0.34
C LYS A 196 4.34 -21.73 1.42
N ASN A 197 5.03 -22.71 2.00
CA ASN A 197 6.06 -22.53 3.03
C ASN A 197 5.59 -21.72 4.24
N THR A 198 4.33 -21.90 4.62
CA THR A 198 3.71 -21.24 5.75
C THR A 198 4.33 -21.75 7.05
N LYS A 199 4.56 -20.85 8.01
CA LYS A 199 5.10 -21.19 9.33
C LYS A 199 4.23 -20.57 10.40
N ILE A 200 3.80 -21.38 11.36
CA ILE A 200 2.99 -20.93 12.49
C ILE A 200 3.61 -21.41 13.79
N LYS A 201 3.76 -20.51 14.77
CA LYS A 201 4.22 -20.86 16.11
C LYS A 201 3.16 -21.72 16.80
N LEU A 202 3.57 -22.84 17.37
CA LEU A 202 2.71 -23.69 18.19
C LEU A 202 2.41 -22.99 19.52
N SER A 203 1.19 -23.16 20.03
CA SER A 203 0.86 -22.70 21.39
C SER A 203 1.58 -23.55 22.44
N ASP A 204 1.83 -22.98 23.61
CA ASP A 204 2.45 -23.69 24.74
C ASP A 204 1.68 -24.98 25.10
N GLU A 205 0.36 -25.00 24.91
CA GLU A 205 -0.48 -26.18 25.14
C GLU A 205 -0.13 -27.31 24.16
N VAL A 206 0.04 -26.98 22.87
CA VAL A 206 0.42 -27.96 21.84
C VAL A 206 1.87 -28.43 22.06
N VAL A 207 2.79 -27.50 22.38
CA VAL A 207 4.20 -27.83 22.64
C VAL A 207 4.33 -28.82 23.81
N LYS A 208 3.54 -28.65 24.89
CA LYS A 208 3.49 -29.60 26.03
C LYS A 208 3.06 -31.01 25.65
N THR A 209 2.39 -31.20 24.53
CA THR A 209 2.06 -32.55 24.05
C THR A 209 3.24 -33.25 23.38
N LEU A 210 4.22 -32.49 22.88
CA LEU A 210 5.42 -33.02 22.24
C LEU A 210 6.34 -33.62 23.31
N LYS A 211 6.70 -34.89 23.13
CA LYS A 211 7.54 -35.62 24.09
C LYS A 211 8.81 -36.06 23.42
N LYS A 212 9.90 -36.15 24.19
CA LYS A 212 11.07 -36.92 23.77
C LYS A 212 10.64 -38.34 23.39
N GLY A 213 10.99 -38.78 22.19
CA GLY A 213 10.51 -40.02 21.58
C GLY A 213 9.41 -39.78 20.55
N LYS A 214 8.44 -40.71 20.51
CA LYS A 214 7.45 -40.80 19.43
C LYS A 214 6.34 -39.75 19.56
N ASN A 215 6.09 -39.04 18.46
CA ASN A 215 4.99 -38.08 18.30
C ASN A 215 4.33 -38.26 16.92
N LEU A 216 3.17 -37.65 16.74
CA LEU A 216 2.42 -37.69 15.49
C LEU A 216 2.15 -36.27 14.97
N LEU A 217 2.54 -36.04 13.73
CA LEU A 217 1.97 -34.98 12.90
C LEU A 217 0.92 -35.61 11.99
N ALA A 218 -0.24 -34.98 11.85
CA ALA A 218 -1.31 -35.47 11.00
C ALA A 218 -1.96 -34.32 10.23
N GLY A 219 -2.46 -34.59 9.03
CA GLY A 219 -2.97 -33.54 8.15
C GLY A 219 -4.10 -34.04 7.25
N TYR A 220 -5.08 -33.18 7.01
CA TYR A 220 -6.13 -33.32 6.02
C TYR A 220 -5.94 -32.24 4.96
N CYS A 221 -6.14 -32.60 3.69
CA CYS A 221 -6.19 -31.65 2.59
C CYS A 221 -7.35 -31.99 1.64
N HIS A 222 -8.10 -30.96 1.21
CA HIS A 222 -9.22 -31.04 0.26
C HIS A 222 -8.87 -30.27 -1.01
N ASN A 223 -8.46 -30.99 -2.04
CA ASN A 223 -8.19 -30.45 -3.36
C ASN A 223 -9.50 -30.37 -4.18
N ARG A 224 -9.94 -29.16 -4.52
CA ARG A 224 -11.24 -28.90 -5.17
C ARG A 224 -11.18 -28.95 -6.70
N VAL A 225 -10.05 -28.57 -7.29
CA VAL A 225 -9.89 -28.38 -8.75
C VAL A 225 -8.75 -29.19 -9.37
N ALA A 226 -8.29 -30.24 -8.67
CA ALA A 226 -7.29 -31.20 -9.14
C ALA A 226 -5.87 -30.64 -9.37
N ASN A 227 -5.43 -29.66 -8.54
CA ASN A 227 -4.06 -29.12 -8.52
C ASN A 227 -3.30 -29.38 -7.20
N GLY A 228 -3.76 -30.39 -6.46
CA GLY A 228 -3.39 -30.64 -5.08
C GLY A 228 -1.88 -30.61 -4.81
N PHE A 229 -1.52 -30.01 -3.68
CA PHE A 229 -0.21 -30.10 -3.06
C PHE A 229 -0.38 -30.14 -1.54
N PHE A 230 0.37 -30.99 -0.84
CA PHE A 230 0.28 -31.09 0.61
C PHE A 230 1.58 -31.61 1.23
N ASP A 231 2.14 -30.85 2.16
CA ASP A 231 3.39 -31.14 2.86
C ASP A 231 3.43 -30.41 4.21
N PHE A 232 4.10 -31.00 5.19
CA PHE A 232 4.22 -30.41 6.52
C PHE A 232 5.39 -31.01 7.32
N GLY A 233 5.93 -30.19 8.22
CA GLY A 233 7.07 -30.49 9.07
C GLY A 233 7.05 -29.65 10.35
N LEU A 234 8.08 -29.84 11.17
CA LEU A 234 8.23 -29.21 12.47
C LEU A 234 9.65 -28.65 12.58
N SER A 235 9.80 -27.47 13.15
CA SER A 235 11.10 -26.88 13.47
C SER A 235 11.05 -26.20 14.83
N LYS A 236 12.22 -25.95 15.40
CA LYS A 236 12.38 -25.11 16.60
C LYS A 236 13.30 -23.94 16.32
N GLU A 237 13.17 -22.88 17.10
CA GLU A 237 14.18 -21.83 17.09
C GLU A 237 15.55 -22.37 17.51
N LYS A 238 16.59 -21.89 16.83
CA LYS A 238 17.97 -22.13 17.23
C LYS A 238 18.26 -21.33 18.50
N GLU A 239 18.73 -22.03 19.55
CA GLU A 239 19.09 -21.40 20.82
C GLU A 239 20.14 -20.29 20.65
N GLY A 240 20.03 -19.24 21.48
CA GLY A 240 20.99 -18.14 21.54
C GLY A 240 20.95 -17.16 20.36
N GLN A 241 19.86 -17.14 19.58
CA GLN A 241 19.67 -16.21 18.45
C GLN A 241 18.87 -14.95 18.81
N THR A 242 18.16 -14.92 19.94
CA THR A 242 17.33 -13.78 20.35
C THR A 242 18.13 -12.85 21.27
N PHE A 243 18.40 -11.64 20.82
CA PHE A 243 19.23 -10.66 21.53
C PHE A 243 18.40 -9.59 22.26
N PHE A 244 17.20 -9.29 21.76
CA PHE A 244 16.36 -8.17 22.19
C PHE A 244 14.96 -8.64 22.59
N ALA A 245 14.92 -9.57 23.56
CA ALA A 245 13.69 -10.20 24.03
C ALA A 245 12.71 -9.22 24.71
N ASN A 246 13.22 -8.26 25.50
CA ASN A 246 12.39 -7.27 26.18
C ASN A 246 11.91 -6.20 25.19
N THR A 247 10.60 -5.99 25.14
CA THR A 247 9.97 -4.93 24.34
C THR A 247 9.71 -3.68 25.18
N ALA A 248 9.69 -2.53 24.51
CA ALA A 248 9.09 -1.32 25.08
C ALA A 248 7.57 -1.50 25.21
N LYS A 249 6.92 -0.72 26.08
CA LYS A 249 5.45 -0.69 26.14
C LYS A 249 4.92 0.37 25.19
N GLN A 250 4.36 -0.02 24.04
CA GLN A 250 3.69 0.93 23.15
C GLN A 250 2.43 1.50 23.81
N THR A 251 2.26 2.81 23.75
CA THR A 251 1.13 3.54 24.37
C THR A 251 0.21 4.21 23.35
N SER A 252 0.71 4.53 22.15
CA SER A 252 -0.12 5.04 21.06
C SER A 252 0.50 4.75 19.69
N ALA A 253 -0.36 4.73 18.67
CA ALA A 253 -0.01 4.77 17.26
C ALA A 253 -1.01 5.70 16.54
N ASP A 254 -0.51 6.68 15.80
CA ASP A 254 -1.30 7.72 15.13
C ASP A 254 -0.78 7.90 13.69
N VAL A 255 -1.66 7.74 12.70
CA VAL A 255 -1.34 7.94 11.27
C VAL A 255 -1.85 9.29 10.79
N GLN A 256 -0.94 10.11 10.29
CA GLN A 256 -1.21 11.36 9.61
C GLN A 256 -0.83 11.24 8.12
N ALA A 257 -1.17 12.27 7.35
CA ALA A 257 -0.94 12.26 5.91
C ALA A 257 0.54 12.13 5.57
N THR A 258 1.43 12.91 6.19
CA THR A 258 2.88 12.86 5.95
C THR A 258 3.67 12.18 7.06
N GLN A 259 3.05 11.96 8.23
CA GLN A 259 3.73 11.42 9.41
C GLN A 259 3.01 10.19 10.00
N THR A 260 3.77 9.31 10.67
CA THR A 260 3.20 8.30 11.59
C THR A 260 3.91 8.40 12.92
N HIS A 261 3.15 8.57 13.99
CA HIS A 261 3.64 8.77 15.34
C HIS A 261 3.41 7.53 16.19
N TYR A 262 4.42 7.14 16.95
CA TYR A 262 4.33 6.13 17.99
C TYR A 262 4.85 6.69 19.31
N THR A 263 4.27 6.24 20.41
CA THR A 263 4.78 6.52 21.75
C THR A 263 5.02 5.23 22.53
N PHE A 264 6.06 5.20 23.33
CA PHE A 264 6.47 4.05 24.11
C PHE A 264 6.96 4.48 25.51
N ALA A 265 6.75 3.62 26.49
CA ALA A 265 7.44 3.67 27.78
C ALA A 265 8.56 2.62 27.80
N CYS A 266 9.78 3.05 28.15
CA CYS A 266 11.01 2.26 28.11
C CYS A 266 11.73 2.28 29.47
N GLY A 267 11.06 1.80 30.52
CA GLY A 267 11.55 1.93 31.90
C GLY A 267 11.43 3.40 32.38
N PRO A 268 12.52 4.06 32.80
CA PRO A 268 12.48 5.44 33.31
C PRO A 268 12.51 6.52 32.22
N VAL A 269 12.30 6.16 30.94
CA VAL A 269 12.22 7.12 29.84
C VAL A 269 11.01 6.87 28.95
N ASP A 270 10.43 7.94 28.44
CA ASP A 270 9.43 7.93 27.37
C ASP A 270 10.12 8.11 26.02
N LEU A 271 9.70 7.34 25.02
CA LEU A 271 10.21 7.40 23.65
C LEU A 271 9.05 7.72 22.69
N LYS A 272 9.17 8.81 21.94
CA LYS A 272 8.32 9.12 20.80
C LYS A 272 9.09 8.86 19.51
N VAL A 273 8.53 8.03 18.63
CA VAL A 273 9.07 7.79 17.28
C VAL A 273 8.15 8.43 16.26
N THR A 274 8.70 9.10 15.26
CA THR A 274 7.94 9.71 14.17
C THR A 274 8.59 9.38 12.84
N PHE A 275 7.86 8.64 12.02
CA PHE A 275 8.18 8.45 10.61
C PHE A 275 7.66 9.64 9.82
N THR A 276 8.45 10.16 8.89
CA THR A 276 8.04 11.30 8.04
C THR A 276 8.45 11.04 6.60
N ALA A 277 7.45 11.04 5.71
CA ALA A 277 7.62 11.00 4.27
C ALA A 277 7.03 12.30 3.67
N PRO A 278 7.87 13.27 3.28
CA PRO A 278 7.43 14.61 2.89
C PRO A 278 6.88 14.66 1.44
N MET A 279 5.84 13.86 1.17
CA MET A 279 5.20 13.76 -0.14
C MET A 279 4.27 14.95 -0.42
N PHE A 280 4.81 16.16 -0.46
CA PHE A 280 4.03 17.37 -0.76
C PHE A 280 3.83 17.53 -2.27
N LEU A 281 2.59 17.44 -2.74
CA LEU A 281 2.27 17.47 -4.18
C LEU A 281 2.49 18.84 -4.84
N ASP A 282 2.74 19.89 -4.06
CA ASP A 282 3.11 21.23 -4.52
C ASP A 282 4.63 21.43 -4.72
N ASP A 283 5.45 20.47 -4.30
CA ASP A 283 6.92 20.51 -4.38
C ASP A 283 7.45 19.20 -4.98
N LEU A 284 7.53 19.16 -6.32
CA LEU A 284 7.91 17.95 -7.06
C LEU A 284 9.33 17.48 -6.76
N GLU A 285 10.25 18.40 -6.46
CA GLU A 285 11.62 18.05 -6.10
C GLU A 285 11.66 17.33 -4.74
N LEU A 286 10.95 17.86 -3.73
CA LEU A 286 10.87 17.21 -2.43
C LEU A 286 10.03 15.93 -2.46
N MET A 287 8.89 15.93 -3.16
CA MET A 287 8.03 14.76 -3.32
C MET A 287 8.77 13.57 -3.94
N SER A 288 9.60 13.81 -4.95
CA SER A 288 10.35 12.74 -5.63
C SER A 288 11.69 12.41 -5.00
N ARG A 289 12.14 13.19 -4.00
CA ARG A 289 13.40 12.94 -3.29
C ARG A 289 13.24 11.67 -2.45
N PRO A 290 14.08 10.63 -2.65
CA PRO A 290 13.84 9.34 -2.05
C PRO A 290 14.45 9.26 -0.63
N VAL A 291 14.16 10.25 0.22
CA VAL A 291 14.66 10.35 1.59
C VAL A 291 13.49 10.56 2.55
N ASN A 292 13.32 9.60 3.45
CA ASN A 292 12.36 9.61 4.56
C ASN A 292 13.13 9.75 5.88
N TYR A 293 12.41 10.07 6.97
CA TYR A 293 13.01 10.28 8.29
C TYR A 293 12.38 9.34 9.31
N LEU A 294 13.21 8.77 10.19
CA LEU A 294 12.79 8.20 11.46
C LEU A 294 13.35 9.11 12.56
N THR A 295 12.46 9.89 13.17
CA THR A 295 12.77 10.80 14.27
C THR A 295 12.50 10.11 15.58
N TYR A 296 13.39 10.27 16.56
CA TYR A 296 13.15 9.82 17.93
C TYR A 296 13.34 10.98 18.91
N GLU A 297 12.39 11.10 19.84
CA GLU A 297 12.44 12.02 20.96
C GLU A 297 12.36 11.20 22.25
N ILE A 298 13.36 11.36 23.11
CA ILE A 298 13.51 10.62 24.36
C ILE A 298 13.39 11.62 25.50
N LYS A 299 12.57 11.30 26.50
CA LYS A 299 12.37 12.14 27.67
C LYS A 299 12.51 11.32 28.95
N ALA A 300 13.30 11.81 29.92
CA ALA A 300 13.36 11.20 31.25
C ALA A 300 12.01 11.37 31.96
N SER A 301 11.43 10.29 32.49
CA SER A 301 10.13 10.31 33.15
C SER A 301 10.23 10.50 34.67
N ASP A 302 11.42 10.33 35.25
CA ASP A 302 11.71 10.42 36.68
C ASP A 302 12.56 11.66 37.08
N ASN A 303 12.96 12.49 36.12
CA ASN A 303 13.88 13.63 36.26
C ASN A 303 15.31 13.28 36.70
N ALA A 304 15.74 12.02 36.54
CA ALA A 304 17.12 11.61 36.72
C ALA A 304 17.94 11.73 35.42
N GLU A 305 19.26 11.70 35.55
CA GLU A 305 20.16 11.56 34.40
C GLU A 305 20.29 10.07 34.04
N HIS A 306 20.16 9.74 32.75
CA HIS A 306 20.27 8.38 32.25
C HIS A 306 21.33 8.27 31.14
N GLN A 307 21.96 7.10 31.06
CA GLN A 307 22.77 6.72 29.90
C GLN A 307 21.91 5.96 28.92
N VAL A 308 21.73 6.55 27.73
CA VAL A 308 20.84 6.01 26.69
C VAL A 308 21.63 5.69 25.43
N GLU A 309 21.40 4.51 24.86
CA GLU A 309 21.88 4.13 23.53
C GLU A 309 20.69 3.78 22.63
N VAL A 310 20.59 4.40 21.46
CA VAL A 310 19.54 4.09 20.47
C VAL A 310 20.16 3.33 19.31
N TYR A 311 19.73 2.09 19.13
CA TYR A 311 20.24 1.15 18.14
C TYR A 311 19.24 0.96 17.01
N PHE A 312 19.73 1.04 15.77
CA PHE A 312 18.99 0.72 14.55
C PHE A 312 19.75 -0.33 13.75
N GLU A 313 19.05 -1.31 13.19
CA GLU A 313 19.62 -2.34 12.32
C GLU A 313 18.73 -2.54 11.08
N ALA A 314 19.32 -2.51 9.90
CA ALA A 314 18.65 -2.78 8.63
C ALA A 314 19.27 -4.01 7.95
N SER A 315 18.43 -4.77 7.24
CA SER A 315 18.86 -5.93 6.46
C SER A 315 19.14 -5.59 5.00
N PRO A 316 20.07 -6.31 4.33
CA PRO A 316 20.23 -6.26 2.88
C PRO A 316 18.94 -6.48 2.09
N ASN A 317 17.94 -7.16 2.67
CA ASN A 317 16.64 -7.42 2.06
C ASN A 317 15.89 -6.16 1.61
N TRP A 318 16.27 -4.97 2.08
CA TRP A 318 15.76 -3.69 1.57
C TRP A 318 16.11 -3.43 0.10
N ALA A 319 17.14 -4.08 -0.43
CA ALA A 319 17.60 -3.92 -1.81
C ALA A 319 17.59 -5.25 -2.59
N LEU A 320 16.79 -6.23 -2.15
CA LEU A 320 16.69 -7.55 -2.75
C LEU A 320 15.23 -7.98 -2.93
N ASP A 321 14.94 -8.62 -4.07
CA ASP A 321 13.65 -9.26 -4.32
C ASP A 321 13.51 -10.60 -3.61
N SER A 322 14.60 -11.35 -3.48
CA SER A 322 14.70 -12.60 -2.73
C SER A 322 15.82 -12.55 -1.69
N PRO A 323 15.59 -13.03 -0.45
CA PRO A 323 16.62 -13.07 0.59
C PRO A 323 17.78 -14.03 0.28
N LEU A 324 17.69 -14.80 -0.81
CA LEU A 324 18.75 -15.68 -1.30
C LEU A 324 19.74 -14.96 -2.23
N GLN A 325 19.39 -13.79 -2.75
CA GLN A 325 20.29 -13.03 -3.62
C GLN A 325 21.54 -12.58 -2.85
N GLU A 326 22.67 -12.54 -3.56
CA GLU A 326 23.90 -11.94 -3.03
C GLU A 326 23.74 -10.42 -2.95
N SER A 327 24.19 -9.86 -1.84
CA SER A 327 24.23 -8.42 -1.58
C SER A 327 25.65 -7.93 -1.34
N THR A 328 25.85 -6.65 -1.60
CA THR A 328 27.04 -5.90 -1.21
C THR A 328 26.67 -4.84 -0.18
N THR A 329 27.57 -4.59 0.76
CA THR A 329 27.39 -3.62 1.84
C THR A 329 28.61 -2.72 1.96
N GLU A 330 28.37 -1.45 2.27
CA GLU A 330 29.43 -0.45 2.43
C GLU A 330 29.04 0.58 3.48
N ALA A 331 30.00 0.95 4.33
CA ALA A 331 29.93 2.10 5.23
C ALA A 331 30.97 3.15 4.85
N PHE A 332 30.56 4.41 4.86
CA PHE A 332 31.47 5.54 4.68
C PHE A 332 30.96 6.78 5.42
N GLU A 333 31.87 7.72 5.68
CA GLU A 333 31.54 9.02 6.24
C GLU A 333 31.68 10.08 5.16
N ASP A 334 30.77 11.04 5.13
CA ASP A 334 30.89 12.23 4.30
C ASP A 334 30.42 13.46 5.09
N ASN A 335 31.34 14.41 5.28
CA ASN A 335 31.16 15.57 6.15
C ASN A 335 30.71 15.18 7.58
N ASN A 336 29.52 15.62 7.99
CA ASN A 336 28.95 15.36 9.32
C ASN A 336 28.05 14.12 9.35
N LEU A 337 27.97 13.33 8.28
CA LEU A 337 27.08 12.19 8.16
C LEU A 337 27.84 10.87 8.02
N VAL A 338 27.24 9.82 8.58
CA VAL A 338 27.59 8.42 8.38
C VAL A 338 26.57 7.79 7.44
N PHE A 339 27.05 7.07 6.43
CA PHE A 339 26.25 6.37 5.44
C PHE A 339 26.49 4.87 5.56
N LEU A 340 25.42 4.10 5.74
CA LEU A 340 25.42 2.66 5.55
C LEU A 340 24.55 2.34 4.33
N LYS A 341 25.10 1.62 3.35
CA LYS A 341 24.38 1.25 2.14
C LYS A 341 24.48 -0.22 1.80
N THR A 342 23.43 -0.74 1.16
CA THR A 342 23.37 -2.10 0.64
C THR A 342 22.70 -2.12 -0.73
N GLY A 343 23.13 -3.03 -1.60
CA GLY A 343 22.54 -3.27 -2.91
C GLY A 343 22.64 -4.75 -3.28
N SER A 344 21.85 -5.19 -4.26
CA SER A 344 22.11 -6.48 -4.88
C SER A 344 23.49 -6.47 -5.53
N LYS A 345 24.17 -7.61 -5.59
CA LYS A 345 25.46 -7.70 -6.30
C LYS A 345 25.29 -7.61 -7.82
N ASN A 346 24.20 -8.18 -8.34
CA ASN A 346 23.96 -8.29 -9.78
C ASN A 346 23.64 -6.95 -10.44
N GLN A 347 22.90 -6.07 -9.76
CA GLN A 347 22.50 -4.76 -10.27
C GLN A 347 21.88 -4.83 -11.69
N ASP A 348 20.96 -5.77 -11.91
CA ASP A 348 20.24 -5.92 -13.19
C ASP A 348 19.15 -4.85 -13.31
N VAL A 349 19.59 -3.63 -13.63
CA VAL A 349 18.75 -2.42 -13.65
C VAL A 349 17.57 -2.59 -14.60
N LEU A 350 16.35 -2.52 -14.06
CA LEU A 350 15.09 -2.69 -14.79
C LEU A 350 14.94 -4.09 -15.43
N GLY A 351 15.68 -5.10 -14.96
CA GLY A 351 15.65 -6.46 -15.51
C GLY A 351 14.38 -7.23 -15.16
N LYS A 352 13.82 -7.02 -13.96
CA LYS A 352 12.58 -7.64 -13.49
C LYS A 352 11.37 -6.73 -13.70
N LYS A 353 10.22 -7.33 -14.03
CA LYS A 353 8.95 -6.65 -14.22
C LYS A 353 7.78 -7.49 -13.72
N GLY A 354 6.68 -6.84 -13.34
CA GLY A 354 5.45 -7.49 -12.94
C GLY A 354 5.06 -7.21 -11.50
N ASP A 355 4.06 -7.95 -11.05
CA ASP A 355 3.52 -7.82 -9.71
C ASP A 355 4.24 -8.69 -8.67
N ASP A 356 3.99 -8.42 -7.39
CA ASP A 356 4.58 -9.12 -6.24
C ASP A 356 6.14 -9.12 -6.17
N LEU A 357 6.77 -8.16 -6.84
CA LEU A 357 8.23 -7.97 -6.84
C LEU A 357 8.66 -6.83 -5.90
N ARG A 358 9.84 -6.97 -5.31
CA ARG A 358 10.59 -5.85 -4.71
C ARG A 358 11.71 -5.43 -5.63
N ILE A 359 12.28 -4.24 -5.40
CA ILE A 359 13.44 -3.78 -6.16
C ILE A 359 14.67 -4.64 -5.83
N ASP A 360 15.48 -4.94 -6.85
CA ASP A 360 16.76 -5.61 -6.70
C ASP A 360 17.88 -4.99 -7.54
N TRP A 361 17.75 -3.70 -7.86
CA TRP A 361 18.81 -2.86 -8.42
C TRP A 361 18.86 -1.53 -7.66
N GLY A 362 19.98 -0.81 -7.77
CA GLY A 362 20.20 0.38 -6.95
C GLY A 362 20.59 0.03 -5.50
N TYR A 363 20.41 0.98 -4.60
CA TYR A 363 20.96 0.91 -3.25
C TYR A 363 20.01 1.50 -2.20
N PHE A 364 19.81 0.76 -1.12
CA PHE A 364 19.22 1.26 0.12
C PHE A 364 20.28 1.96 0.96
N TYR A 365 19.89 3.03 1.65
CA TYR A 365 20.74 3.83 2.54
C TYR A 365 20.08 4.05 3.90
N MET A 366 20.86 3.86 4.95
CA MET A 366 20.55 4.28 6.32
C MET A 366 21.63 5.25 6.79
N VAL A 367 21.22 6.48 7.08
CA VAL A 367 22.13 7.64 7.26
C VAL A 367 21.84 8.34 8.57
N ALA A 368 22.88 8.72 9.32
CA ALA A 368 22.75 9.44 10.58
C ALA A 368 23.82 10.52 10.74
N ASP A 369 23.58 11.44 11.66
CA ASP A 369 24.62 12.37 12.12
C ASP A 369 25.78 11.60 12.75
N LYS A 370 27.01 11.95 12.40
CA LYS A 370 28.23 11.27 12.88
C LYS A 370 28.49 11.51 14.38
N GLN A 371 28.04 12.63 14.95
CA GLN A 371 28.36 12.98 16.33
C GLN A 371 27.76 11.95 17.29
N ASN A 372 28.61 11.34 18.12
CA ASN A 372 28.23 10.30 19.09
C ASN A 372 27.50 9.09 18.47
N THR A 373 27.72 8.83 17.18
CA THR A 373 27.18 7.68 16.46
C THR A 373 28.29 6.71 16.15
N THR A 374 28.10 5.44 16.51
CA THR A 374 28.92 4.31 16.06
C THR A 374 28.15 3.48 15.05
N TYR A 375 28.85 2.78 14.16
CA TYR A 375 28.22 1.97 13.12
C TYR A 375 28.97 0.66 12.88
N GLN A 376 28.24 -0.38 12.44
CA GLN A 376 28.80 -1.70 12.15
C GLN A 376 28.15 -2.31 10.90
N ILE A 377 28.93 -3.14 10.19
CA ILE A 377 28.46 -4.02 9.11
C ILE A 377 28.97 -5.42 9.39
N GLY A 378 28.07 -6.40 9.47
CA GLY A 378 28.45 -7.79 9.69
C GLY A 378 27.27 -8.73 9.92
N GLU A 379 27.57 -9.97 10.32
CA GLU A 379 26.54 -10.94 10.68
C GLU A 379 25.69 -10.45 11.86
N SER A 380 24.38 -10.68 11.79
CA SER A 380 23.39 -10.22 12.78
C SER A 380 23.79 -10.60 14.22
N SER A 381 24.18 -11.86 14.44
CA SER A 381 24.56 -12.36 15.77
C SER A 381 25.79 -11.65 16.35
N VAL A 382 26.75 -11.28 15.50
CA VAL A 382 27.99 -10.61 15.91
C VAL A 382 27.71 -9.15 16.27
N ILE A 383 26.99 -8.41 15.40
CA ILE A 383 26.71 -6.99 15.66
C ILE A 383 25.79 -6.80 16.87
N ARG A 384 24.78 -7.66 17.04
CA ARG A 384 23.87 -7.62 18.19
C ARG A 384 24.59 -7.97 19.48
N SER A 385 25.44 -9.02 19.47
CA SER A 385 26.30 -9.36 20.61
C SER A 385 27.21 -8.19 21.02
N SER A 386 27.79 -7.50 20.05
CA SER A 386 28.68 -6.36 20.29
C SER A 386 27.95 -5.17 20.89
N PHE A 387 26.74 -4.86 20.42
CA PHE A 387 25.89 -3.82 21.01
C PHE A 387 25.51 -4.13 22.47
N ILE A 388 25.16 -5.39 22.79
CA ILE A 388 24.85 -5.77 24.19
C ILE A 388 26.07 -5.60 25.09
N LYS A 389 27.23 -6.09 24.64
CA LYS A 389 28.49 -6.11 25.41
C LYS A 389 29.23 -4.77 25.44
N ASN A 390 28.73 -3.75 24.72
CA ASN A 390 29.42 -2.47 24.52
C ASN A 390 30.84 -2.66 23.96
N SER A 391 31.02 -3.60 23.03
CA SER A 391 32.27 -3.84 22.32
C SER A 391 32.19 -3.36 20.87
N GLU A 392 33.32 -3.02 20.27
CA GLU A 392 33.41 -2.71 18.86
C GLU A 392 33.55 -4.02 18.04
N ALA A 393 32.68 -4.20 17.04
CA ALA A 393 32.89 -5.19 15.99
C ALA A 393 33.51 -4.51 14.76
N ASP A 394 34.29 -5.26 13.99
CA ASP A 394 34.87 -4.78 12.74
C ASP A 394 33.78 -4.43 11.71
N VAL A 395 33.97 -3.32 11.00
CA VAL A 395 33.18 -2.96 9.82
C VAL A 395 33.65 -3.82 8.64
N LYS A 396 32.84 -4.80 8.23
CA LYS A 396 33.15 -5.69 7.11
C LYS A 396 32.42 -5.24 5.83
N ASN A 397 33.01 -4.27 5.14
CA ASN A 397 32.54 -3.91 3.79
C ASN A 397 32.70 -5.11 2.83
N GLY A 398 31.79 -5.22 1.86
CA GLY A 398 31.89 -6.21 0.78
C GLY A 398 30.67 -7.12 0.65
N GLU A 399 30.90 -8.30 0.08
CA GLU A 399 29.88 -9.28 -0.26
C GLU A 399 29.42 -10.08 0.97
N GLY A 400 28.13 -10.45 0.96
CA GLY A 400 27.53 -11.30 2.00
C GLY A 400 26.20 -10.74 2.50
N LYS A 401 25.56 -11.46 3.42
CA LYS A 401 24.27 -11.07 4.03
C LYS A 401 24.47 -10.22 5.29
N ASN A 402 25.39 -9.26 5.21
CA ASN A 402 25.79 -8.43 6.33
C ASN A 402 24.67 -7.43 6.68
N GLN A 403 24.26 -7.38 7.93
CA GLN A 403 23.35 -6.37 8.45
C GLN A 403 24.08 -5.03 8.61
N LEU A 404 23.33 -3.94 8.57
CA LEU A 404 23.84 -2.58 8.73
C LEU A 404 23.29 -2.01 10.04
N SER A 405 24.14 -1.52 10.95
CA SER A 405 23.66 -0.96 12.22
C SER A 405 24.27 0.38 12.59
N LEU A 406 23.44 1.21 13.24
CA LEU A 406 23.79 2.50 13.82
C LEU A 406 23.48 2.48 15.31
N THR A 407 24.32 3.12 16.12
CA THR A 407 24.08 3.31 17.56
C THR A 407 24.41 4.73 17.95
N LYS A 408 23.42 5.47 18.47
CA LYS A 408 23.60 6.82 19.03
C LYS A 408 23.75 6.72 20.54
N LYS A 409 24.82 7.30 21.10
CA LYS A 409 25.02 7.40 22.56
C LYS A 409 24.62 8.77 23.09
N ILE A 410 23.84 8.79 24.18
CA ILE A 410 23.19 9.98 24.72
C ILE A 410 23.30 9.97 26.24
N THR A 411 23.84 11.04 26.82
CA THR A 411 23.63 11.36 28.24
C THR A 411 22.34 12.18 28.35
N LEU A 412 21.26 11.55 28.80
CA LEU A 412 19.93 12.15 28.85
C LEU A 412 19.72 12.84 30.19
N LYS A 413 19.51 14.16 30.18
CA LYS A 413 19.16 14.95 31.39
C LYS A 413 17.69 15.35 31.48
N ASN A 414 17.05 15.59 30.34
CA ASN A 414 15.64 15.93 30.27
C ASN A 414 15.07 15.37 28.97
N THR A 415 15.23 16.09 27.86
CA THR A 415 14.76 15.66 26.53
C THR A 415 15.92 15.67 25.53
N HIS A 416 15.94 14.67 24.65
CA HIS A 416 16.83 14.61 23.51
C HIS A 416 16.02 14.27 22.25
N THR A 417 16.29 14.94 21.15
CA THR A 417 15.65 14.66 19.85
C THR A 417 16.72 14.53 18.79
N ASP A 418 16.66 13.45 18.02
CA ASP A 418 17.52 13.24 16.86
C ASP A 418 16.78 12.37 15.82
N LYS A 419 17.45 12.00 14.73
CA LYS A 419 16.86 11.27 13.60
C LYS A 419 17.88 10.40 12.90
N ILE A 420 17.36 9.39 12.21
CA ILE A 420 18.03 8.77 11.06
C ILE A 420 17.24 9.08 9.79
N MET A 421 17.93 9.06 8.66
CA MET A 421 17.34 9.17 7.33
C MET A 421 17.43 7.83 6.62
N LEU A 422 16.35 7.44 5.96
CA LEU A 422 16.23 6.21 5.20
C LEU A 422 15.92 6.57 3.76
N GLY A 423 16.61 5.96 2.80
CA GLY A 423 16.39 6.30 1.40
C GLY A 423 16.83 5.23 0.43
N TYR A 424 16.46 5.41 -0.83
CA TYR A 424 16.76 4.46 -1.89
C TYR A 424 17.18 5.18 -3.17
N ASP A 425 18.33 4.81 -3.73
CA ASP A 425 18.76 5.27 -5.05
C ASP A 425 18.53 4.14 -6.05
N ASP A 426 17.49 4.26 -6.86
CA ASP A 426 17.16 3.29 -7.91
C ASP A 426 17.99 3.49 -9.18
N VAL A 427 18.79 4.56 -9.28
CA VAL A 427 19.65 4.91 -10.43
C VAL A 427 18.86 5.26 -11.70
N PHE A 428 18.05 4.31 -12.18
CA PHE A 428 17.02 4.44 -13.20
C PHE A 428 15.71 3.85 -12.68
N SER A 429 14.61 4.55 -12.98
CA SER A 429 13.32 4.25 -12.39
C SER A 429 12.40 3.45 -13.31
N ILE A 430 12.35 3.84 -14.59
CA ILE A 430 11.39 3.33 -15.57
C ILE A 430 12.09 3.20 -16.92
N GLN A 431 11.78 2.16 -17.68
CA GLN A 431 12.07 2.14 -19.12
C GLN A 431 10.83 2.59 -19.88
N TYR A 432 10.93 3.67 -20.63
CA TYR A 432 9.84 4.28 -21.39
C TYR A 432 10.10 4.17 -22.89
N PHE A 433 9.37 3.29 -23.56
CA PHE A 433 9.51 2.96 -24.98
C PHE A 433 10.96 2.71 -25.42
N GLY A 434 11.70 1.93 -24.62
CA GLY A 434 13.10 1.57 -24.84
C GLY A 434 14.14 2.52 -24.25
N GLU A 435 13.73 3.66 -23.68
CA GLU A 435 14.64 4.62 -23.04
C GLU A 435 14.59 4.50 -21.51
N ASN A 436 15.74 4.30 -20.86
CA ASN A 436 15.81 4.24 -19.41
C ASN A 436 15.80 5.66 -18.82
N LEU A 437 14.75 5.98 -18.07
CA LEU A 437 14.54 7.28 -17.45
C LEU A 437 15.04 7.28 -15.99
N ARG A 438 15.69 8.37 -15.61
CA ARG A 438 16.09 8.64 -14.23
C ARG A 438 14.89 9.14 -13.40
N PRO A 439 14.91 8.96 -12.06
CA PRO A 439 13.89 9.54 -11.19
C PRO A 439 13.86 11.06 -11.30
N TYR A 440 12.71 11.69 -11.09
CA TYR A 440 12.54 13.14 -11.29
C TYR A 440 13.55 14.00 -10.50
N TRP A 441 13.80 13.67 -9.23
CA TRP A 441 14.77 14.40 -8.38
C TRP A 441 16.19 14.46 -8.99
N ASN A 442 16.53 13.50 -9.87
CA ASN A 442 17.79 13.46 -10.60
C ASN A 442 17.58 13.25 -12.12
N ALA A 443 16.54 13.83 -12.69
CA ALA A 443 16.20 13.64 -14.11
C ALA A 443 17.37 14.03 -15.04
N GLY A 444 18.17 15.02 -14.66
CA GLY A 444 19.33 15.47 -15.42
C GLY A 444 20.62 14.68 -15.18
N GLY A 445 20.65 13.75 -14.22
CA GLY A 445 21.86 13.00 -13.84
C GLY A 445 23.00 13.88 -13.30
N LYS A 446 22.68 15.06 -12.76
CA LYS A 446 23.65 16.07 -12.30
C LYS A 446 23.81 16.12 -10.77
N SER A 447 22.97 15.40 -10.03
CA SER A 447 23.07 15.28 -8.58
C SER A 447 23.38 13.84 -8.17
N SER A 448 23.69 13.65 -6.89
CA SER A 448 23.91 12.32 -6.30
C SER A 448 22.97 12.09 -5.11
N ILE A 449 22.77 10.81 -4.76
CA ILE A 449 22.00 10.47 -3.56
C ILE A 449 22.65 11.02 -2.28
N VAL A 450 23.98 11.11 -2.22
CA VAL A 450 24.72 11.70 -1.09
C VAL A 450 24.37 13.17 -0.92
N GLU A 451 24.32 13.95 -2.00
CA GLU A 451 23.87 15.35 -1.96
C GLU A 451 22.40 15.46 -1.51
N ALA A 452 21.54 14.56 -1.98
CA ALA A 452 20.14 14.51 -1.57
C ALA A 452 19.98 14.27 -0.06
N PHE A 453 20.82 13.41 0.54
CA PHE A 453 20.87 13.21 1.99
C PHE A 453 21.38 14.44 2.75
N HIS A 454 22.43 15.10 2.27
CA HIS A 454 22.90 16.36 2.89
C HIS A 454 21.86 17.47 2.85
N LYS A 455 21.19 17.63 1.70
CA LYS A 455 20.08 18.58 1.54
C LYS A 455 18.94 18.25 2.50
N SER A 456 18.57 16.98 2.60
CA SER A 456 17.52 16.49 3.51
C SER A 456 17.89 16.69 4.98
N TYR A 457 19.14 16.42 5.37
CA TYR A 457 19.64 16.65 6.72
C TYR A 457 19.54 18.12 7.11
N THR A 458 19.99 19.01 6.23
CA THR A 458 20.00 20.46 6.44
C THR A 458 18.58 21.04 6.52
N GLN A 459 17.67 20.58 5.66
CA GLN A 459 16.29 21.08 5.58
C GLN A 459 15.32 20.43 6.57
N TYR A 460 15.76 19.43 7.33
CA TYR A 460 14.87 18.59 8.14
C TYR A 460 13.97 19.38 9.11
N LYS A 461 14.49 20.42 9.77
CA LYS A 461 13.70 21.22 10.71
C LYS A 461 12.50 21.87 10.03
N ASP A 462 12.72 22.43 8.84
CA ASP A 462 11.68 23.10 8.06
C ASP A 462 10.70 22.08 7.47
N ILE A 463 11.20 20.94 6.99
CA ILE A 463 10.37 19.84 6.49
C ILE A 463 9.46 19.29 7.59
N LYS A 464 9.99 19.05 8.79
CA LYS A 464 9.19 18.58 9.94
C LYS A 464 8.09 19.58 10.29
N ALA A 465 8.41 20.88 10.34
CA ALA A 465 7.42 21.92 10.61
C ALA A 465 6.36 22.00 9.50
N LYS A 466 6.76 21.92 8.22
CA LYS A 466 5.84 21.89 7.06
C LYS A 466 4.91 20.66 7.13
N SER A 467 5.44 19.50 7.50
CA SER A 467 4.68 18.26 7.67
C SER A 467 3.62 18.40 8.76
N THR A 468 4.00 18.89 9.95
CA THR A 468 3.04 19.06 11.05
C THR A 468 1.94 20.07 10.71
N ALA A 469 2.28 21.18 10.05
CA ALA A 469 1.29 22.15 9.60
C ALA A 469 0.36 21.59 8.51
N PHE A 470 0.91 20.83 7.55
CA PHE A 470 0.13 20.18 6.50
C PHE A 470 -0.83 19.13 7.07
N ASP A 471 -0.34 18.26 7.95
CA ASP A 471 -1.15 17.21 8.59
C ASP A 471 -2.28 17.82 9.43
N HIS A 472 -1.99 18.87 10.22
CA HIS A 472 -3.01 19.62 10.95
C HIS A 472 -4.07 20.22 10.01
N LYS A 473 -3.63 20.89 8.94
CA LYS A 473 -4.52 21.53 7.97
C LYS A 473 -5.41 20.50 7.27
N LEU A 474 -4.83 19.38 6.85
CA LEU A 474 -5.57 18.28 6.23
C LEU A 474 -6.62 17.74 7.20
N MET A 475 -6.24 17.36 8.42
CA MET A 475 -7.21 16.84 9.39
C MET A 475 -8.33 17.84 9.68
N SER A 476 -8.02 19.13 9.83
CA SER A 476 -9.01 20.19 10.10
C SER A 476 -9.98 20.40 8.93
N ASP A 477 -9.46 20.62 7.73
CA ASP A 477 -10.28 20.95 6.55
C ASP A 477 -11.16 19.78 6.13
N PHE A 478 -10.60 18.57 6.12
CA PHE A 478 -11.36 17.38 5.75
C PHE A 478 -12.40 17.03 6.83
N THR A 479 -12.11 17.28 8.12
CA THR A 479 -13.12 17.12 9.18
C THR A 479 -14.30 18.05 8.96
N LYS A 480 -14.04 19.30 8.54
CA LYS A 480 -15.08 20.27 8.23
C LYS A 480 -15.94 19.85 7.04
N GLU A 481 -15.32 19.28 5.99
CA GLU A 481 -16.02 18.97 4.73
C GLU A 481 -16.74 17.61 4.73
N GLY A 482 -16.20 16.61 5.45
CA GLY A 482 -16.75 15.23 5.45
C GLY A 482 -16.89 14.58 6.82
N GLY A 483 -16.44 15.22 7.90
CA GLY A 483 -16.40 14.67 9.25
C GLY A 483 -15.07 14.00 9.61
N LYS A 484 -14.94 13.62 10.88
CA LYS A 484 -13.70 13.05 11.43
C LYS A 484 -13.30 11.74 10.74
N ASP A 485 -14.24 10.81 10.58
CA ASP A 485 -14.00 9.51 9.92
C ASP A 485 -13.46 9.69 8.50
N TYR A 486 -13.99 10.67 7.76
CA TYR A 486 -13.53 11.03 6.43
C TYR A 486 -12.09 11.55 6.45
N ALA A 487 -11.77 12.46 7.37
CA ALA A 487 -10.43 13.01 7.51
C ALA A 487 -9.38 11.95 7.85
N GLU A 488 -9.70 11.05 8.79
CA GLU A 488 -8.81 9.95 9.20
C GLU A 488 -8.55 8.96 8.05
N LEU A 489 -9.59 8.65 7.25
CA LEU A 489 -9.44 7.81 6.04
C LEU A 489 -8.59 8.48 4.96
N CYS A 490 -8.78 9.79 4.71
CA CYS A 490 -7.96 10.54 3.76
C CYS A 490 -6.50 10.66 4.21
N ALA A 491 -6.24 10.84 5.51
CA ALA A 491 -4.89 10.84 6.06
C ALA A 491 -4.18 9.50 5.83
N LEU A 492 -4.87 8.38 6.05
CA LEU A 492 -4.33 7.05 5.81
C LEU A 492 -4.07 6.78 4.30
N ALA A 493 -4.96 7.25 3.42
CA ALA A 493 -4.84 7.04 1.98
C ALA A 493 -3.70 7.86 1.32
N TYR A 494 -3.35 9.02 1.88
CA TYR A 494 -2.50 10.02 1.23
C TYR A 494 -1.15 9.46 0.72
N ARG A 495 -0.32 8.90 1.61
CA ARG A 495 0.99 8.35 1.23
C ARG A 495 0.87 7.10 0.34
N GLN A 496 -0.13 6.27 0.57
CA GLN A 496 -0.33 5.06 -0.24
C GLN A 496 -0.65 5.42 -1.69
N ALA A 497 -1.57 6.35 -1.91
CA ALA A 497 -1.96 6.78 -3.25
C ALA A 497 -0.77 7.33 -4.04
N ILE A 498 0.09 8.10 -3.38
CA ILE A 498 1.27 8.71 -3.99
C ILE A 498 2.37 7.66 -4.25
N ALA A 499 2.69 6.86 -3.24
CA ALA A 499 3.77 5.86 -3.30
C ALA A 499 3.46 4.69 -4.25
N ALA A 500 2.21 4.53 -4.70
CA ALA A 500 1.85 3.61 -5.77
C ALA A 500 2.28 4.11 -7.17
N HIS A 501 2.95 5.27 -7.27
CA HIS A 501 3.47 5.83 -8.51
C HIS A 501 4.97 6.14 -8.46
N LYS A 502 5.55 6.33 -9.64
CA LYS A 502 6.90 6.86 -9.83
C LYS A 502 6.87 8.09 -10.73
N LEU A 503 7.44 9.20 -10.26
CA LEU A 503 7.59 10.43 -11.04
C LEU A 503 8.90 10.42 -11.82
N VAL A 504 8.82 10.53 -13.14
CA VAL A 504 9.96 10.65 -14.07
C VAL A 504 9.69 11.76 -15.09
N LYS A 505 10.70 12.07 -15.90
CA LYS A 505 10.60 13.04 -16.99
C LYS A 505 10.83 12.36 -18.33
N ALA A 506 9.89 12.49 -19.25
CA ALA A 506 9.98 11.96 -20.60
C ALA A 506 11.06 12.68 -21.43
N PRO A 507 11.54 12.09 -22.55
CA PRO A 507 12.56 12.71 -23.40
C PRO A 507 12.13 14.05 -24.02
N ASN A 508 10.83 14.22 -24.28
CA ASN A 508 10.24 15.48 -24.76
C ASN A 508 10.09 16.54 -23.65
N GLY A 509 10.41 16.20 -22.41
CA GLY A 509 10.34 17.08 -21.25
C GLY A 509 9.04 17.01 -20.45
N ASP A 510 8.06 16.23 -20.87
CA ASP A 510 6.82 16.06 -20.13
C ASP A 510 7.04 15.31 -18.82
N LEU A 511 6.21 15.62 -17.81
CA LEU A 511 6.14 14.84 -16.59
C LEU A 511 5.38 13.54 -16.86
N LEU A 512 5.87 12.43 -16.31
CA LEU A 512 5.17 11.16 -16.28
C LEU A 512 5.05 10.69 -14.82
N LEU A 513 3.82 10.47 -14.37
CA LEU A 513 3.54 9.88 -13.07
C LEU A 513 2.96 8.48 -13.32
N LEU A 514 3.80 7.47 -13.24
CA LEU A 514 3.46 6.11 -13.67
C LEU A 514 3.13 5.23 -12.47
N SER A 515 1.89 4.79 -12.38
CA SER A 515 1.46 3.82 -11.38
C SER A 515 2.03 2.43 -11.65
N LYS A 516 2.25 1.65 -10.59
CA LYS A 516 2.20 0.19 -10.67
C LYS A 516 0.83 -0.27 -10.18
N GLU A 517 0.18 -1.13 -10.93
CA GLU A 517 -1.05 -1.77 -10.49
C GLU A 517 -0.76 -2.87 -9.44
N ASN A 518 -0.50 -2.45 -8.20
CA ASN A 518 -0.10 -3.32 -7.09
C ASN A 518 -1.17 -4.37 -6.71
N ASP A 519 -0.73 -5.57 -6.33
CA ASP A 519 -1.57 -6.71 -5.89
C ASP A 519 -2.64 -7.11 -6.92
N SER A 520 -2.31 -6.98 -8.22
CA SER A 520 -3.15 -7.30 -9.38
C SER A 520 -2.29 -7.97 -10.47
N ASN A 521 -2.09 -7.34 -11.64
CA ASN A 521 -1.28 -7.85 -12.75
C ASN A 521 0.07 -7.11 -12.91
N GLY A 522 0.29 -6.02 -12.18
CA GLY A 522 1.52 -5.22 -12.25
C GLY A 522 1.67 -4.38 -13.52
N SER A 523 0.57 -4.08 -14.21
CA SER A 523 0.56 -3.14 -15.34
C SER A 523 1.07 -1.75 -14.91
N ILE A 524 1.69 -1.04 -15.86
CA ILE A 524 2.23 0.31 -15.63
C ILE A 524 1.40 1.36 -16.38
N GLY A 525 1.01 2.41 -15.67
CA GLY A 525 0.19 3.47 -16.25
C GLY A 525 -1.20 2.98 -16.66
N THR A 526 -1.80 2.12 -15.86
CA THR A 526 -3.16 1.62 -16.11
C THR A 526 -4.19 2.77 -16.00
N VAL A 527 -5.05 2.94 -16.99
CA VAL A 527 -5.95 4.11 -17.12
C VAL A 527 -7.16 4.01 -16.20
N ASP A 528 -7.77 2.85 -16.07
CA ASP A 528 -8.89 2.64 -15.16
C ASP A 528 -8.47 2.62 -13.68
N VAL A 529 -7.16 2.48 -13.40
CA VAL A 529 -6.55 2.75 -12.08
C VAL A 529 -6.22 4.23 -11.91
N THR A 530 -5.80 4.90 -12.97
CA THR A 530 -5.55 6.35 -12.99
C THR A 530 -6.83 7.13 -12.68
N TYR A 531 -7.95 6.71 -13.24
CA TYR A 531 -9.26 7.34 -13.07
C TYR A 531 -9.68 7.56 -11.61
N PRO A 532 -9.76 6.53 -10.75
CA PRO A 532 -10.02 6.69 -9.32
C PRO A 532 -8.85 7.33 -8.57
N SER A 533 -7.61 7.27 -9.06
CA SER A 533 -6.46 7.89 -8.38
C SER A 533 -6.40 9.42 -8.57
N ALA A 534 -6.92 9.91 -9.69
CA ALA A 534 -6.80 11.30 -10.13
C ALA A 534 -7.34 12.38 -9.16
N PRO A 535 -8.41 12.17 -8.37
CA PRO A 535 -8.97 13.23 -7.52
C PRO A 535 -7.96 13.85 -6.55
N LEU A 536 -7.05 13.05 -5.98
CA LEU A 536 -5.97 13.55 -5.13
C LEU A 536 -5.06 14.52 -5.88
N PHE A 537 -4.63 14.14 -7.09
CA PHE A 537 -3.70 14.94 -7.89
C PHE A 537 -4.36 16.17 -8.47
N LEU A 538 -5.60 16.07 -8.95
CA LEU A 538 -6.41 17.22 -9.39
C LEU A 538 -6.60 18.23 -8.25
N TYR A 539 -6.89 17.76 -7.04
CA TYR A 539 -7.10 18.64 -5.89
C TYR A 539 -5.84 19.43 -5.52
N TYR A 540 -4.65 18.81 -5.55
CA TYR A 540 -3.42 19.50 -5.14
C TYR A 540 -2.62 20.14 -6.29
N ASN A 541 -2.47 19.47 -7.42
CA ASN A 541 -1.59 19.89 -8.50
C ASN A 541 -2.01 19.34 -9.88
N PRO A 542 -2.70 20.13 -10.73
CA PRO A 542 -3.10 19.72 -12.07
C PRO A 542 -1.96 19.26 -12.98
N GLU A 543 -0.71 19.68 -12.77
CA GLU A 543 0.43 19.18 -13.55
C GLU A 543 0.71 17.69 -13.30
N LEU A 544 0.45 17.20 -12.08
CA LEU A 544 0.52 15.77 -11.78
C LEU A 544 -0.65 15.02 -12.39
N ALA A 545 -1.83 15.64 -12.49
CA ALA A 545 -2.96 15.04 -13.21
C ALA A 545 -2.67 14.92 -14.72
N LYS A 546 -2.02 15.91 -15.35
CA LYS A 546 -1.50 15.77 -16.72
C LYS A 546 -0.46 14.65 -16.83
N ALA A 547 0.44 14.55 -15.85
CA ALA A 547 1.46 13.52 -15.82
C ALA A 547 0.90 12.08 -15.77
N LEU A 548 -0.32 11.91 -15.26
CA LEU A 548 -1.07 10.65 -15.28
C LEU A 548 -1.66 10.31 -16.66
N LEU A 549 -1.73 11.26 -17.60
CA LEU A 549 -2.36 11.07 -18.92
C LEU A 549 -1.36 11.12 -20.07
N ASN A 550 -0.26 11.88 -19.91
CA ASN A 550 0.72 12.17 -20.97
C ASN A 550 1.23 10.91 -21.70
N PHE A 551 1.42 9.81 -20.98
CA PHE A 551 1.93 8.58 -21.59
C PHE A 551 0.91 7.87 -22.49
N ILE A 552 -0.40 7.95 -22.20
CA ILE A 552 -1.46 7.39 -23.07
C ILE A 552 -1.64 8.25 -24.31
N PHE A 553 -1.61 9.58 -24.14
CA PHE A 553 -1.60 10.51 -25.27
C PHE A 553 -0.41 10.23 -26.19
N TYR A 554 0.81 10.19 -25.64
CA TYR A 554 2.00 9.86 -26.43
C TYR A 554 1.89 8.49 -27.11
N TYR A 555 1.40 7.46 -26.41
CA TYR A 555 1.30 6.11 -26.98
C TYR A 555 0.40 6.07 -28.22
N SER A 556 -0.71 6.83 -28.18
CA SER A 556 -1.65 6.95 -29.31
C SER A 556 -1.13 7.88 -30.41
N GLU A 557 -0.63 9.06 -30.04
CA GLU A 557 -0.20 10.10 -30.99
C GLU A 557 1.10 9.74 -31.73
N SER A 558 1.94 8.90 -31.12
CA SER A 558 3.14 8.35 -31.78
C SER A 558 2.82 7.26 -32.81
N GLY A 559 1.55 6.82 -32.92
CA GLY A 559 1.12 5.72 -33.79
C GLY A 559 1.54 4.33 -33.31
N LYS A 560 2.06 4.22 -32.08
CA LYS A 560 2.42 2.93 -31.46
C LYS A 560 1.17 2.18 -30.96
N TRP A 561 0.12 2.92 -30.62
CA TRP A 561 -1.22 2.41 -30.43
C TRP A 561 -2.12 2.87 -31.57
N THR A 562 -2.72 1.92 -32.30
CA THR A 562 -3.43 2.19 -33.56
C THR A 562 -4.94 1.98 -33.48
N LYS A 563 -5.48 1.60 -32.32
CA LYS A 563 -6.91 1.37 -32.12
C LYS A 563 -7.66 2.70 -31.94
N PRO A 564 -8.96 2.79 -32.28
CA PRO A 564 -9.72 4.04 -32.24
C PRO A 564 -10.21 4.44 -30.83
N PHE A 565 -9.60 3.91 -29.78
CA PHE A 565 -9.95 4.13 -28.38
C PHE A 565 -8.68 4.19 -27.53
N ALA A 566 -8.76 4.67 -26.29
CA ALA A 566 -7.58 4.77 -25.42
C ALA A 566 -7.04 3.38 -25.05
N ALA A 567 -5.72 3.25 -24.91
CA ALA A 567 -5.09 2.03 -24.42
C ALA A 567 -5.36 1.84 -22.92
N HIS A 568 -5.38 0.59 -22.47
CA HIS A 568 -5.55 0.25 -21.04
C HIS A 568 -4.31 0.62 -20.22
N ASP A 569 -3.13 0.27 -20.72
CA ASP A 569 -1.84 0.52 -20.07
C ASP A 569 -0.75 0.73 -21.13
N ILE A 570 0.48 0.98 -20.66
CA ILE A 570 1.66 1.09 -21.52
C ILE A 570 2.70 -0.01 -21.23
N GLY A 571 2.33 -1.09 -20.56
CA GLY A 571 3.17 -2.27 -20.37
C GLY A 571 3.09 -2.85 -18.96
N THR A 572 4.23 -3.40 -18.49
CA THR A 572 4.32 -4.04 -17.17
C THR A 572 5.44 -3.39 -16.35
N TYR A 573 5.12 -2.89 -15.16
CA TYR A 573 6.03 -2.09 -14.33
C TYR A 573 7.34 -2.85 -14.02
N PRO A 574 8.53 -2.22 -14.18
CA PRO A 574 8.80 -0.82 -14.53
C PRO A 574 9.02 -0.57 -16.04
N LEU A 575 8.58 -1.47 -16.92
CA LEU A 575 8.77 -1.41 -18.37
C LEU A 575 7.51 -0.90 -19.09
N ALA A 576 7.51 0.39 -19.41
CA ALA A 576 6.48 1.08 -20.19
C ALA A 576 6.77 0.99 -21.70
N ASN A 577 6.65 -0.21 -22.29
CA ASN A 577 7.03 -0.50 -23.68
C ASN A 577 5.86 -0.85 -24.62
N GLY A 578 4.62 -0.57 -24.21
CA GLY A 578 3.38 -0.87 -24.95
C GLY A 578 2.49 -1.85 -24.20
N GLN A 579 1.18 -1.82 -24.48
CA GLN A 579 0.16 -2.53 -23.73
C GLN A 579 0.45 -4.03 -23.61
N THR A 580 0.34 -4.59 -22.40
CA THR A 580 0.47 -6.03 -22.17
C THR A 580 -0.82 -6.70 -21.68
N TYR A 581 -1.81 -5.93 -21.23
CA TYR A 581 -3.11 -6.47 -20.86
C TYR A 581 -3.85 -7.03 -22.10
N GLY A 582 -4.40 -8.24 -21.94
CA GLY A 582 -4.92 -9.04 -23.04
C GLY A 582 -6.34 -8.68 -23.51
N GLY A 583 -7.10 -7.92 -22.71
CA GLY A 583 -8.45 -7.44 -23.04
C GLY A 583 -8.46 -5.94 -23.33
N ASP A 584 -9.26 -5.51 -24.31
CA ASP A 584 -9.50 -4.06 -24.50
C ASP A 584 -10.67 -3.60 -23.61
N MET A 585 -10.58 -2.36 -23.13
CA MET A 585 -11.62 -1.67 -22.36
C MET A 585 -12.04 -0.35 -23.05
N PRO A 586 -12.53 -0.40 -24.30
CA PRO A 586 -12.54 0.77 -25.17
C PRO A 586 -13.47 1.89 -24.70
N VAL A 587 -14.66 1.58 -24.16
CA VAL A 587 -15.59 2.60 -23.63
C VAL A 587 -15.08 3.16 -22.30
N GLU A 588 -14.57 2.28 -21.43
CA GLU A 588 -14.04 2.62 -20.12
C GLU A 588 -12.86 3.60 -20.24
N GLU A 589 -11.85 3.26 -21.03
CA GLU A 589 -10.61 4.03 -21.09
C GLU A 589 -10.76 5.33 -21.88
N SER A 590 -11.52 5.32 -22.98
CA SER A 590 -11.83 6.56 -23.69
C SER A 590 -12.66 7.51 -22.82
N GLY A 591 -13.61 6.99 -22.05
CA GLY A 591 -14.38 7.77 -21.07
C GLY A 591 -13.51 8.34 -19.96
N ASN A 592 -12.63 7.53 -19.37
CA ASN A 592 -11.67 7.93 -18.34
C ASN A 592 -10.81 9.11 -18.83
N MET A 593 -10.18 8.96 -20.00
CA MET A 593 -9.29 9.98 -20.56
C MET A 593 -10.02 11.30 -20.87
N LEU A 594 -11.23 11.24 -21.45
CA LEU A 594 -12.01 12.44 -21.79
C LEU A 594 -12.46 13.19 -20.53
N ILE A 595 -12.99 12.47 -19.53
CA ILE A 595 -13.44 13.06 -18.26
C ILE A 595 -12.28 13.68 -17.52
N LEU A 596 -11.14 13.00 -17.39
CA LEU A 596 -9.99 13.54 -16.67
C LEU A 596 -9.32 14.71 -17.41
N THR A 597 -9.32 14.70 -18.73
CA THR A 597 -8.86 15.86 -19.52
C THR A 597 -9.74 17.08 -19.27
N ASN A 598 -11.06 16.90 -19.19
CA ASN A 598 -11.97 17.97 -18.80
C ASN A 598 -11.76 18.40 -17.34
N ALA A 599 -11.55 17.46 -16.42
CA ALA A 599 -11.25 17.77 -15.03
C ALA A 599 -10.00 18.65 -14.88
N ILE A 600 -8.95 18.37 -15.66
CA ILE A 600 -7.75 19.23 -15.73
C ILE A 600 -8.13 20.61 -16.23
N ALA A 601 -8.88 20.72 -17.32
CA ALA A 601 -9.28 22.01 -17.88
C ALA A 601 -10.10 22.86 -16.91
N GLU A 602 -11.06 22.25 -16.20
CA GLU A 602 -11.85 22.91 -15.15
C GLU A 602 -10.96 23.43 -14.01
N MET A 603 -9.98 22.63 -13.58
CA MET A 603 -9.04 23.04 -12.54
C MET A 603 -8.10 24.17 -12.97
N GLU A 604 -7.78 24.26 -14.26
CA GLU A 604 -6.91 25.32 -14.82
C GLU A 604 -7.69 26.55 -15.29
N GLY A 605 -9.00 26.43 -15.48
CA GLY A 605 -9.84 27.46 -16.10
C GLY A 605 -9.59 27.64 -17.60
N ASP A 606 -8.86 26.74 -18.26
CA ASP A 606 -8.66 26.73 -19.71
C ASP A 606 -8.42 25.32 -20.27
N ALA A 607 -8.68 25.13 -21.57
CA ALA A 607 -8.59 23.84 -22.25
C ALA A 607 -7.35 23.69 -23.16
N LYS A 608 -6.28 24.48 -22.94
CA LYS A 608 -5.08 24.43 -23.81
C LYS A 608 -4.38 23.08 -23.76
N TYR A 609 -4.42 22.39 -22.61
CA TYR A 609 -3.89 21.04 -22.53
C TYR A 609 -4.64 20.08 -23.47
N ALA A 610 -5.98 20.12 -23.46
CA ALA A 610 -6.81 19.35 -24.37
C ALA A 610 -6.58 19.72 -25.84
N GLU A 611 -6.35 21.00 -26.15
CA GLU A 611 -6.08 21.45 -27.53
C GLU A 611 -4.85 20.76 -28.14
N LYS A 612 -3.80 20.49 -27.36
CA LYS A 612 -2.61 19.76 -27.83
C LYS A 612 -2.94 18.34 -28.30
N HIS A 613 -3.94 17.72 -27.67
CA HIS A 613 -4.35 16.34 -27.90
C HIS A 613 -5.67 16.23 -28.68
N TRP A 614 -6.11 17.33 -29.32
CA TRP A 614 -7.46 17.44 -29.87
C TRP A 614 -7.80 16.33 -30.87
N SER A 615 -6.85 15.95 -31.72
CA SER A 615 -7.08 14.91 -32.74
C SER A 615 -7.40 13.56 -32.11
N VAL A 616 -6.66 13.13 -31.09
CA VAL A 616 -6.87 11.82 -30.48
C VAL A 616 -8.11 11.82 -29.57
N LEU A 617 -8.37 12.93 -28.87
CA LEU A 617 -9.60 13.14 -28.12
C LEU A 617 -10.84 13.06 -29.04
N THR A 618 -10.73 13.60 -30.26
CA THR A 618 -11.80 13.52 -31.28
C THR A 618 -12.08 12.06 -31.68
N THR A 619 -11.02 11.29 -31.95
CA THR A 619 -11.16 9.86 -32.26
C THR A 619 -11.86 9.11 -31.13
N TRP A 620 -11.46 9.35 -29.88
CA TRP A 620 -12.04 8.67 -28.73
C TRP A 620 -13.48 9.07 -28.47
N VAL A 621 -13.84 10.35 -28.59
CA VAL A 621 -15.25 10.77 -28.39
C VAL A 621 -16.15 10.23 -29.50
N ASP A 622 -15.67 10.16 -30.75
CA ASP A 622 -16.44 9.58 -31.85
C ASP A 622 -16.69 8.08 -31.62
N TYR A 623 -15.72 7.35 -31.07
CA TYR A 623 -15.91 5.96 -30.65
C TYR A 623 -17.00 5.83 -29.57
N LEU A 624 -17.00 6.73 -28.57
CA LEU A 624 -18.04 6.74 -27.52
C LEU A 624 -19.42 7.12 -28.08
N VAL A 625 -19.50 8.01 -29.07
CA VAL A 625 -20.77 8.35 -29.73
C VAL A 625 -21.37 7.13 -30.42
N GLU A 626 -20.55 6.30 -31.03
CA GLU A 626 -21.01 5.09 -31.73
C GLU A 626 -21.33 3.92 -30.78
N ASN A 627 -20.53 3.72 -29.73
CA ASN A 627 -20.54 2.48 -28.93
C ASN A 627 -20.89 2.69 -27.44
N GLY A 628 -21.15 3.93 -27.02
CA GLY A 628 -21.19 4.29 -25.59
C GLY A 628 -22.55 4.13 -24.90
N LEU A 629 -23.66 4.30 -25.63
CA LEU A 629 -24.99 4.30 -25.00
C LEU A 629 -25.38 2.90 -24.50
N ASP A 630 -25.25 1.88 -25.35
CA ASP A 630 -25.51 0.50 -25.00
C ASP A 630 -24.25 -0.35 -25.26
N PRO A 631 -23.31 -0.41 -24.29
CA PRO A 631 -22.01 -1.03 -24.51
C PRO A 631 -22.12 -2.52 -24.82
N ASP A 632 -21.44 -2.97 -25.87
CA ASP A 632 -21.23 -4.39 -26.15
C ASP A 632 -20.48 -5.10 -25.03
N ASN A 633 -20.39 -6.44 -25.11
CA ASN A 633 -19.68 -7.25 -24.13
C ASN A 633 -18.17 -6.92 -24.09
N GLN A 634 -17.80 -6.09 -23.13
CA GLN A 634 -16.42 -5.65 -22.86
C GLN A 634 -16.12 -5.66 -21.36
N LEU A 635 -14.84 -5.49 -21.03
CA LEU A 635 -14.41 -5.25 -19.66
C LEU A 635 -14.63 -3.79 -19.27
N CYS A 636 -14.82 -3.57 -17.97
CA CYS A 636 -14.74 -2.26 -17.33
C CYS A 636 -13.81 -2.38 -16.13
N THR A 637 -13.58 -1.28 -15.40
CA THR A 637 -12.68 -1.27 -14.23
C THR A 637 -13.05 -2.27 -13.12
N ASP A 638 -14.31 -2.72 -13.09
CA ASP A 638 -14.77 -3.77 -12.19
C ASP A 638 -14.61 -5.18 -12.81
N ASP A 639 -13.52 -5.40 -13.53
CA ASP A 639 -13.21 -6.62 -14.30
C ASP A 639 -13.22 -7.90 -13.44
N PHE A 640 -12.82 -7.76 -12.17
CA PHE A 640 -12.88 -8.79 -11.14
C PHE A 640 -14.30 -9.33 -10.88
N ALA A 641 -15.33 -8.59 -11.29
CA ALA A 641 -16.72 -9.01 -11.21
C ALA A 641 -17.23 -9.64 -12.52
N GLY A 642 -16.40 -9.72 -13.57
CA GLY A 642 -16.67 -10.36 -14.87
C GLY A 642 -17.19 -9.42 -15.97
N HIS A 643 -17.23 -9.92 -17.20
CA HIS A 643 -17.70 -9.19 -18.39
C HIS A 643 -19.24 -9.12 -18.45
N PHE A 644 -19.78 -7.96 -18.83
CA PHE A 644 -21.20 -7.83 -19.16
C PHE A 644 -21.40 -6.81 -20.27
N ALA A 645 -22.21 -7.17 -21.27
CA ALA A 645 -22.84 -6.20 -22.16
C ALA A 645 -23.89 -5.37 -21.40
N HIS A 646 -24.33 -4.28 -22.00
CA HIS A 646 -25.45 -3.46 -21.53
C HIS A 646 -25.22 -2.79 -20.16
N ASN A 647 -23.95 -2.59 -19.76
CA ASN A 647 -23.60 -2.04 -18.46
C ASN A 647 -24.05 -0.57 -18.32
N ALA A 648 -25.00 -0.34 -17.41
CA ALA A 648 -25.63 0.96 -17.25
C ALA A 648 -24.69 2.03 -16.66
N ASN A 649 -23.78 1.66 -15.76
CA ASN A 649 -22.83 2.62 -15.16
C ASN A 649 -21.69 2.97 -16.13
N LEU A 650 -21.24 2.01 -16.96
CA LEU A 650 -20.29 2.25 -18.03
C LEU A 650 -20.87 3.19 -19.10
N SER A 651 -22.15 3.06 -19.41
CA SER A 651 -22.86 3.98 -20.30
C SER A 651 -22.88 5.43 -19.77
N ILE A 652 -23.10 5.64 -18.45
CA ILE A 652 -22.96 6.97 -17.84
C ILE A 652 -21.57 7.55 -18.08
N LYS A 653 -20.52 6.74 -17.91
CA LYS A 653 -19.14 7.19 -18.17
C LYS A 653 -18.96 7.63 -19.63
N ALA A 654 -19.49 6.87 -20.58
CA ALA A 654 -19.42 7.24 -21.99
C ALA A 654 -20.12 8.58 -22.27
N ILE A 655 -21.34 8.73 -21.74
CA ILE A 655 -22.15 9.95 -21.87
C ILE A 655 -21.43 11.17 -21.29
N LEU A 656 -20.81 11.02 -20.11
CA LEU A 656 -20.05 12.09 -19.47
C LEU A 656 -18.71 12.35 -20.15
N GLY A 657 -18.08 11.35 -20.79
CA GLY A 657 -16.93 11.55 -21.67
C GLY A 657 -17.29 12.39 -22.90
N ILE A 658 -18.45 12.15 -23.51
CA ILE A 658 -18.97 12.95 -24.63
C ILE A 658 -19.28 14.38 -24.19
N ALA A 659 -19.96 14.55 -23.05
CA ALA A 659 -20.23 15.88 -22.49
C ALA A 659 -18.95 16.64 -22.14
N SER A 660 -17.96 15.96 -21.58
CA SER A 660 -16.64 16.50 -21.27
C SER A 660 -15.94 17.05 -22.52
N TYR A 661 -15.96 16.32 -23.64
CA TYR A 661 -15.44 16.82 -24.90
C TYR A 661 -16.20 18.07 -25.40
N GLY A 662 -17.53 18.08 -25.26
CA GLY A 662 -18.36 19.24 -25.57
C GLY A 662 -17.99 20.47 -24.74
N ASN A 663 -17.70 20.29 -23.45
CA ASN A 663 -17.26 21.37 -22.57
C ASN A 663 -15.85 21.87 -22.93
N LEU A 664 -14.90 20.97 -23.18
CA LEU A 664 -13.57 21.33 -23.68
C LEU A 664 -13.66 22.15 -24.98
N ALA A 665 -14.53 21.75 -25.92
CA ALA A 665 -14.78 22.51 -27.15
C ALA A 665 -15.28 23.93 -26.86
N LYS A 666 -16.21 24.06 -25.90
CA LYS A 666 -16.76 25.36 -25.48
C LYS A 666 -15.67 26.27 -24.90
N MET A 667 -14.81 25.73 -24.02
CA MET A 667 -13.69 26.47 -23.44
C MET A 667 -12.67 26.94 -24.49
N LEU A 668 -12.55 26.22 -25.61
CA LEU A 668 -11.72 26.59 -26.76
C LEU A 668 -12.43 27.50 -27.79
N GLY A 669 -13.68 27.91 -27.54
CA GLY A 669 -14.48 28.72 -28.47
C GLY A 669 -14.91 27.96 -29.74
N LYS A 670 -14.98 26.62 -29.69
CA LYS A 670 -15.46 25.76 -30.79
C LYS A 670 -16.96 25.49 -30.62
N ASP A 671 -17.77 26.54 -30.70
CA ASP A 671 -19.20 26.51 -30.31
C ASP A 671 -20.06 25.46 -31.04
N ASP A 672 -19.82 25.25 -32.34
CA ASP A 672 -20.54 24.22 -33.13
C ASP A 672 -20.22 22.81 -32.63
N VAL A 673 -18.95 22.55 -32.30
CA VAL A 673 -18.49 21.27 -31.76
C VAL A 673 -19.05 21.06 -30.36
N ALA A 674 -18.98 22.09 -29.52
CA ALA A 674 -19.56 22.06 -28.18
C ALA A 674 -21.04 21.72 -28.21
N SER A 675 -21.80 22.42 -29.06
CA SER A 675 -23.24 22.20 -29.22
C SER A 675 -23.57 20.80 -29.74
N LYS A 676 -22.80 20.29 -30.72
CA LYS A 676 -22.97 18.93 -31.26
C LYS A 676 -22.85 17.87 -30.16
N TYR A 677 -21.70 17.79 -29.50
CA TYR A 677 -21.44 16.70 -28.55
C TYR A 677 -22.26 16.84 -27.25
N THR A 678 -22.52 18.07 -26.79
CA THR A 678 -23.41 18.29 -25.63
C THR A 678 -24.84 17.81 -25.91
N ASN A 679 -25.37 18.07 -27.11
CA ASN A 679 -26.71 17.61 -27.47
C ASN A 679 -26.78 16.10 -27.64
N ILE A 680 -25.73 15.46 -28.15
CA ILE A 680 -25.63 13.99 -28.21
C ILE A 680 -25.67 13.41 -26.79
N ALA A 681 -24.84 13.92 -25.87
CA ALA A 681 -24.80 13.45 -24.49
C ALA A 681 -26.16 13.60 -23.80
N LYS A 682 -26.86 14.74 -23.96
CA LYS A 682 -28.22 14.94 -23.41
C LYS A 682 -29.25 13.99 -24.00
N GLY A 683 -29.17 13.73 -25.31
CA GLY A 683 -30.02 12.75 -25.98
C GLY A 683 -29.83 11.35 -25.40
N MET A 684 -28.57 10.93 -25.28
CA MET A 684 -28.20 9.64 -24.69
C MET A 684 -28.61 9.53 -23.22
N ALA A 685 -28.43 10.57 -22.40
CA ALA A 685 -28.84 10.54 -20.99
C ALA A 685 -30.35 10.35 -20.82
N LYS A 686 -31.15 11.00 -21.68
CA LYS A 686 -32.61 10.82 -21.69
C LYS A 686 -33.01 9.39 -22.05
N GLU A 687 -32.35 8.80 -23.05
CA GLU A 687 -32.59 7.42 -23.46
C GLU A 687 -32.12 6.42 -22.39
N TRP A 688 -30.94 6.65 -21.83
CA TRP A 688 -30.38 5.91 -20.70
C TRP A 688 -31.37 5.83 -19.53
N LYS A 689 -31.99 6.96 -19.15
CA LYS A 689 -32.98 7.01 -18.07
C LYS A 689 -34.17 6.08 -18.37
N GLN A 690 -34.63 6.01 -19.62
CA GLN A 690 -35.73 5.13 -20.02
C GLN A 690 -35.31 3.66 -20.00
N MET A 691 -34.10 3.36 -20.48
CA MET A 691 -33.57 1.99 -20.54
C MET A 691 -33.25 1.43 -19.16
N ALA A 692 -32.71 2.25 -18.25
CA ALA A 692 -32.17 1.81 -16.98
C ALA A 692 -33.17 1.83 -15.81
N LYS A 693 -34.23 2.64 -15.87
CA LYS A 693 -35.18 2.79 -14.76
C LYS A 693 -35.85 1.47 -14.39
N ASP A 694 -35.93 1.20 -13.09
CA ASP A 694 -36.57 0.01 -12.54
C ASP A 694 -37.26 0.32 -11.20
N GLY A 695 -38.36 1.06 -11.27
CA GLY A 695 -39.09 1.50 -10.08
C GLY A 695 -38.38 2.62 -9.33
N ASP A 696 -37.83 2.33 -8.16
CA ASP A 696 -37.18 3.29 -7.25
C ASP A 696 -35.66 3.39 -7.42
N HIS A 697 -35.09 2.66 -8.39
CA HIS A 697 -33.65 2.65 -8.69
C HIS A 697 -33.39 2.39 -10.19
N TYR A 698 -32.11 2.23 -10.57
CA TYR A 698 -31.70 1.90 -11.93
C TYR A 698 -30.86 0.61 -12.00
N LYS A 699 -31.07 -0.15 -13.07
CA LYS A 699 -30.53 -1.50 -13.29
C LYS A 699 -29.01 -1.55 -13.31
N LEU A 700 -28.46 -2.73 -13.04
CA LEU A 700 -27.04 -3.04 -13.27
C LEU A 700 -26.73 -3.09 -14.78
N THR A 701 -27.52 -3.86 -15.52
CA THR A 701 -27.50 -3.90 -16.99
C THR A 701 -28.89 -3.64 -17.56
N PHE A 702 -28.99 -3.01 -18.74
CA PHE A 702 -30.29 -2.58 -19.29
C PHE A 702 -31.28 -3.73 -19.51
N ASP A 703 -30.78 -4.94 -19.74
CA ASP A 703 -31.52 -6.16 -20.02
C ASP A 703 -31.92 -6.98 -18.78
N LYS A 704 -31.47 -6.60 -17.57
CA LYS A 704 -31.72 -7.35 -16.32
C LYS A 704 -32.57 -6.55 -15.32
N PRO A 705 -33.89 -6.78 -15.27
CA PRO A 705 -34.74 -6.20 -14.22
C PRO A 705 -34.39 -6.78 -12.84
N ASP A 706 -34.82 -6.08 -11.79
CA ASP A 706 -34.60 -6.41 -10.37
C ASP A 706 -33.11 -6.48 -9.99
N THR A 707 -32.27 -5.69 -10.67
CA THR A 707 -30.83 -5.57 -10.39
C THR A 707 -30.44 -4.12 -10.14
N TRP A 708 -29.28 -3.89 -9.52
CA TRP A 708 -28.80 -2.53 -9.26
C TRP A 708 -27.27 -2.50 -9.16
N SER A 709 -26.68 -1.32 -9.34
CA SER A 709 -25.26 -1.05 -9.11
C SER A 709 -25.05 0.39 -8.69
N GLN A 710 -23.95 0.67 -8.01
CA GLN A 710 -23.51 2.03 -7.72
C GLN A 710 -23.28 2.81 -9.03
N LYS A 711 -24.02 3.91 -9.22
CA LYS A 711 -23.88 4.81 -10.37
C LYS A 711 -22.84 5.90 -10.10
N TYR A 712 -21.68 5.49 -9.60
CA TYR A 712 -20.63 6.39 -9.11
C TYR A 712 -20.11 7.37 -10.18
N ASN A 713 -20.22 7.05 -11.47
CA ASN A 713 -19.79 7.94 -12.55
C ASN A 713 -20.62 9.24 -12.62
N LEU A 714 -21.87 9.25 -12.10
CA LEU A 714 -22.70 10.46 -12.02
C LEU A 714 -22.03 11.58 -11.23
N VAL A 715 -21.03 11.27 -10.39
CA VAL A 715 -20.30 12.27 -9.61
C VAL A 715 -19.71 13.38 -10.50
N TRP A 716 -19.30 13.06 -11.73
CA TRP A 716 -18.72 14.04 -12.64
C TRP A 716 -19.75 14.99 -13.25
N ASP A 717 -21.00 14.55 -13.46
CA ASP A 717 -22.09 15.45 -13.85
C ASP A 717 -22.32 16.52 -12.79
N LYS A 718 -22.27 16.11 -11.51
CA LYS A 718 -22.42 16.98 -10.34
C LYS A 718 -21.22 17.90 -10.14
N ILE A 719 -19.99 17.38 -10.22
CA ILE A 719 -18.76 18.15 -9.99
C ILE A 719 -18.62 19.28 -11.02
N PHE A 720 -18.95 19.01 -12.28
CA PHE A 720 -18.83 19.97 -13.37
C PHE A 720 -20.10 20.79 -13.61
N ASP A 721 -21.17 20.58 -12.83
CA ASP A 721 -22.48 21.21 -13.01
C ASP A 721 -22.98 21.15 -14.47
N MET A 722 -22.80 19.99 -15.13
CA MET A 722 -23.05 19.88 -16.57
C MET A 722 -24.55 19.79 -16.91
N GLY A 723 -25.36 19.28 -15.97
CA GLY A 723 -26.80 19.09 -16.16
C GLY A 723 -27.12 18.18 -17.36
N ILE A 724 -26.34 17.11 -17.53
CA ILE A 724 -26.56 16.09 -18.57
C ILE A 724 -27.59 15.08 -18.10
N PHE A 725 -27.51 14.67 -16.84
CA PHE A 725 -28.46 13.76 -16.22
C PHE A 725 -29.50 14.53 -15.39
N ASP A 726 -30.73 14.05 -15.37
CA ASP A 726 -31.77 14.62 -14.52
C ASP A 726 -31.40 14.42 -13.04
N ALA A 727 -31.58 15.46 -12.22
CA ALA A 727 -31.19 15.43 -10.80
C ALA A 727 -31.92 14.37 -9.96
N ASP A 728 -33.10 13.91 -10.40
CA ASP A 728 -33.87 12.86 -9.74
C ASP A 728 -33.16 11.49 -9.80
N ILE A 729 -32.34 11.23 -10.82
CA ILE A 729 -31.58 9.97 -10.96
C ILE A 729 -30.67 9.75 -9.75
N ALA A 730 -29.86 10.75 -9.40
CA ALA A 730 -28.96 10.65 -8.25
C ALA A 730 -29.71 10.63 -6.91
N GLN A 731 -30.86 11.31 -6.83
CA GLN A 731 -31.71 11.30 -5.63
C GLN A 731 -32.31 9.92 -5.37
N ASP A 732 -32.87 9.29 -6.41
CA ASP A 732 -33.44 7.95 -6.36
C ASP A 732 -32.37 6.92 -5.97
N GLU A 733 -31.21 6.94 -6.62
CA GLU A 733 -30.10 6.03 -6.33
C GLU A 733 -29.58 6.18 -4.90
N ILE A 734 -29.36 7.40 -4.40
CA ILE A 734 -28.91 7.62 -3.02
C ILE A 734 -29.94 7.12 -2.00
N ALA A 735 -31.23 7.39 -2.23
CA ALA A 735 -32.30 6.89 -1.37
C ALA A 735 -32.32 5.35 -1.35
N TYR A 736 -32.16 4.73 -2.52
CA TYR A 736 -32.12 3.28 -2.65
C TYR A 736 -30.89 2.65 -1.98
N TYR A 737 -29.69 3.21 -2.20
CA TYR A 737 -28.44 2.70 -1.61
C TYR A 737 -28.43 2.70 -0.09
N LEU A 738 -29.05 3.70 0.54
CA LEU A 738 -29.19 3.74 2.00
C LEU A 738 -29.96 2.52 2.55
N THR A 739 -30.82 1.89 1.74
CA THR A 739 -31.52 0.64 2.11
C THR A 739 -30.65 -0.61 1.97
N LYS A 740 -29.49 -0.51 1.29
CA LYS A 740 -28.58 -1.62 0.97
C LYS A 740 -27.26 -1.60 1.74
N GLN A 741 -27.07 -0.60 2.62
CA GLN A 741 -25.88 -0.47 3.46
C GLN A 741 -25.68 -1.70 4.34
N ASN A 742 -24.48 -2.28 4.28
CA ASN A 742 -24.01 -3.26 5.25
C ASN A 742 -23.13 -2.58 6.31
N VAL A 743 -22.65 -3.37 7.28
CA VAL A 743 -21.87 -2.89 8.45
C VAL A 743 -20.57 -2.19 8.05
N TYR A 744 -19.94 -2.62 6.95
CA TYR A 744 -18.63 -2.15 6.51
C TYR A 744 -18.67 -1.39 5.17
N GLY A 745 -19.85 -1.16 4.59
CA GLY A 745 -19.97 -0.37 3.36
C GLY A 745 -21.21 -0.69 2.53
N LEU A 746 -21.34 0.02 1.42
CA LEU A 746 -22.33 -0.25 0.38
C LEU A 746 -21.74 -1.26 -0.63
N PRO A 747 -22.40 -2.42 -0.89
CA PRO A 747 -22.00 -3.33 -1.96
C PRO A 747 -21.87 -2.62 -3.32
N LEU A 748 -20.99 -3.11 -4.19
CA LEU A 748 -20.83 -2.54 -5.54
C LEU A 748 -22.13 -2.60 -6.33
N ASP A 749 -22.83 -3.74 -6.22
CA ASP A 749 -24.05 -4.05 -6.94
C ASP A 749 -24.79 -5.24 -6.30
N SER A 750 -25.87 -5.69 -6.95
CA SER A 750 -26.75 -6.77 -6.47
C SER A 750 -26.14 -8.18 -6.48
N ARG A 751 -24.93 -8.41 -7.02
CA ARG A 751 -24.38 -9.76 -7.23
C ARG A 751 -23.73 -10.33 -5.99
N GLU A 752 -22.99 -9.51 -5.26
CA GLU A 752 -22.08 -9.95 -4.19
C GLU A 752 -21.99 -8.90 -3.07
N ALA A 753 -21.63 -9.34 -1.86
CA ALA A 753 -21.51 -8.45 -0.70
C ALA A 753 -20.15 -7.72 -0.62
N TYR A 754 -19.38 -7.65 -1.71
CA TYR A 754 -18.12 -6.89 -1.76
C TYR A 754 -18.30 -5.54 -2.46
N THR A 755 -17.30 -4.68 -2.34
CA THR A 755 -17.28 -3.35 -2.97
C THR A 755 -15.87 -2.90 -3.30
N LYS A 756 -15.78 -1.84 -4.11
CA LYS A 756 -14.59 -1.02 -4.20
C LYS A 756 -14.76 0.25 -3.37
N SER A 757 -13.89 0.45 -2.39
CA SER A 757 -14.08 1.49 -1.37
C SER A 757 -14.08 2.91 -1.95
N ASP A 758 -13.27 3.18 -2.97
CA ASP A 758 -13.25 4.46 -3.70
C ASP A 758 -14.58 4.78 -4.37
N TRP A 759 -15.28 3.76 -4.91
CA TRP A 759 -16.62 3.95 -5.48
C TRP A 759 -17.66 4.34 -4.44
N ILE A 760 -17.53 3.89 -3.18
CA ILE A 760 -18.38 4.38 -2.08
C ILE A 760 -18.17 5.88 -1.88
N PHE A 761 -16.94 6.39 -1.94
CA PHE A 761 -16.67 7.82 -1.75
C PHE A 761 -17.25 8.68 -2.89
N TRP A 762 -17.18 8.16 -4.11
CA TRP A 762 -17.75 8.82 -5.29
C TRP A 762 -19.28 8.85 -5.21
N THR A 763 -19.89 7.70 -4.89
CA THR A 763 -21.33 7.59 -4.60
C THR A 763 -21.75 8.51 -3.45
N ALA A 764 -21.03 8.51 -2.33
CA ALA A 764 -21.32 9.36 -1.17
C ALA A 764 -21.29 10.85 -1.55
N THR A 765 -20.41 11.25 -2.48
CA THR A 765 -20.31 12.65 -2.94
C THR A 765 -21.55 13.11 -3.71
N LEU A 766 -22.39 12.20 -4.20
CA LEU A 766 -23.71 12.52 -4.77
C LEU A 766 -24.73 12.92 -3.69
N ALA A 767 -24.51 12.57 -2.42
CA ALA A 767 -25.43 12.86 -1.32
C ALA A 767 -25.85 14.35 -1.27
N PRO A 768 -27.10 14.64 -0.86
CA PRO A 768 -27.62 15.99 -0.80
C PRO A 768 -27.07 16.82 0.37
N ASP A 769 -26.53 16.15 1.41
CA ASP A 769 -26.08 16.78 2.63
C ASP A 769 -24.96 15.96 3.31
N LEU A 770 -24.28 16.59 4.29
CA LEU A 770 -23.16 15.99 5.02
C LEU A 770 -23.58 14.77 5.86
N SER A 771 -24.77 14.79 6.46
CA SER A 771 -25.23 13.66 7.27
C SER A 771 -25.46 12.42 6.41
N THR A 772 -26.01 12.60 5.22
CA THR A 772 -26.20 11.52 4.25
C THR A 772 -24.87 11.03 3.70
N PHE A 773 -23.91 11.92 3.39
CA PHE A 773 -22.54 11.54 3.02
C PHE A 773 -21.89 10.64 4.09
N GLN A 774 -21.97 11.05 5.36
CA GLN A 774 -21.35 10.31 6.48
C GLN A 774 -21.92 8.90 6.68
N LYS A 775 -23.20 8.67 6.35
CA LYS A 775 -23.79 7.32 6.41
C LYS A 775 -23.10 6.31 5.50
N PHE A 776 -22.48 6.76 4.41
CA PHE A 776 -21.68 5.90 3.53
C PHE A 776 -20.22 5.78 3.98
N ILE A 777 -19.65 6.83 4.59
CA ILE A 777 -18.23 6.88 4.97
C ILE A 777 -17.94 6.14 6.27
N SER A 778 -18.75 6.33 7.32
CA SER A 778 -18.51 5.70 8.63
C SER A 778 -18.39 4.17 8.57
N PRO A 779 -19.17 3.43 7.74
CA PRO A 779 -18.95 2.00 7.54
C PRO A 779 -17.56 1.63 6.99
N VAL A 780 -17.01 2.42 6.06
CA VAL A 780 -15.66 2.18 5.52
C VAL A 780 -14.58 2.47 6.57
N HIS A 781 -14.79 3.49 7.40
CA HIS A 781 -13.93 3.74 8.58
C HIS A 781 -13.96 2.56 9.54
N GLN A 782 -15.16 2.07 9.84
CA GLN A 782 -15.37 0.89 10.68
C GLN A 782 -14.68 -0.36 10.12
N PHE A 783 -14.63 -0.53 8.79
CA PHE A 783 -13.87 -1.60 8.15
C PHE A 783 -12.38 -1.45 8.44
N MET A 784 -11.79 -0.30 8.12
CA MET A 784 -10.36 -0.05 8.30
C MET A 784 -9.96 -0.20 9.78
N HIS A 785 -10.83 0.20 10.70
CA HIS A 785 -10.61 0.07 12.14
C HIS A 785 -10.66 -1.38 12.63
N ASN A 786 -11.59 -2.20 12.12
CA ASN A 786 -11.89 -3.53 12.66
C ASN A 786 -11.28 -4.68 11.86
N THR A 787 -10.81 -4.44 10.64
CA THR A 787 -10.38 -5.52 9.75
C THR A 787 -9.34 -6.43 10.40
N THR A 788 -9.51 -7.72 10.13
CA THR A 788 -8.57 -8.77 10.55
C THR A 788 -7.39 -8.88 9.59
N ASP A 789 -7.52 -8.33 8.37
CA ASP A 789 -6.46 -8.34 7.38
C ASP A 789 -5.48 -7.21 7.63
N ARG A 790 -4.32 -7.58 8.15
CA ARG A 790 -3.24 -6.65 8.45
C ARG A 790 -2.40 -6.37 7.20
N VAL A 791 -2.88 -5.51 6.31
CA VAL A 791 -2.22 -5.10 5.05
C VAL A 791 -2.40 -3.59 4.81
N PRO A 792 -1.62 -2.94 3.91
CA PRO A 792 -1.93 -1.59 3.46
C PRO A 792 -3.34 -1.55 2.88
N MET A 793 -3.98 -0.38 2.88
CA MET A 793 -5.40 -0.26 2.58
C MET A 793 -5.77 -1.07 1.34
N SER A 794 -6.67 -2.03 1.55
CA SER A 794 -7.35 -2.72 0.46
C SER A 794 -8.48 -1.85 -0.01
N ASP A 795 -8.61 -1.73 -1.33
CA ASP A 795 -9.76 -1.07 -1.93
C ASP A 795 -10.87 -2.07 -2.30
N TRP A 796 -10.61 -3.38 -2.37
CA TRP A 796 -11.62 -4.40 -2.67
C TRP A 796 -11.97 -5.23 -1.42
N ILE A 797 -13.06 -4.85 -0.76
CA ILE A 797 -13.41 -5.30 0.58
C ILE A 797 -14.78 -5.98 0.61
N TYR A 798 -15.00 -6.88 1.58
CA TYR A 798 -16.37 -7.26 1.91
C TYR A 798 -17.05 -6.17 2.73
N THR A 799 -18.34 -6.00 2.52
CA THR A 799 -19.14 -4.97 3.20
C THR A 799 -19.93 -5.52 4.38
N ASP A 800 -20.07 -6.83 4.48
CA ASP A 800 -20.84 -7.56 5.49
C ASP A 800 -19.95 -8.23 6.56
N LYS A 801 -18.64 -8.30 6.34
CA LYS A 801 -17.65 -8.93 7.22
C LYS A 801 -16.30 -8.19 7.17
N PRO A 802 -15.44 -8.33 8.20
CA PRO A 802 -14.24 -7.50 8.36
C PRO A 802 -13.05 -7.90 7.48
N GLU A 803 -13.22 -8.86 6.56
CA GLU A 803 -12.15 -9.30 5.66
C GLU A 803 -12.11 -8.51 4.35
N ARG A 804 -10.92 -8.36 3.78
CA ARG A 804 -10.76 -7.94 2.38
C ARG A 804 -11.18 -9.06 1.44
N ARG A 805 -11.62 -8.71 0.23
CA ARG A 805 -11.86 -9.67 -0.84
C ARG A 805 -10.58 -9.93 -1.65
N GLY A 806 -9.86 -8.87 -1.98
CA GLY A 806 -8.60 -8.90 -2.74
C GLY A 806 -7.93 -7.53 -2.69
N PHE A 807 -6.90 -7.32 -3.52
CA PHE A 807 -6.14 -6.06 -3.67
C PHE A 807 -5.56 -5.45 -2.37
N LYS A 808 -4.45 -4.73 -2.49
CA LYS A 808 -3.86 -3.92 -1.41
C LYS A 808 -2.87 -2.94 -2.01
N ALA A 809 -2.61 -1.85 -1.29
CA ALA A 809 -1.58 -0.87 -1.67
C ALA A 809 -1.75 -0.24 -3.06
N ARG A 810 -2.97 -0.24 -3.62
CA ARG A 810 -3.27 0.38 -4.91
C ARG A 810 -3.41 1.89 -4.78
N SER A 811 -3.17 2.59 -5.88
CA SER A 811 -3.29 4.05 -5.97
C SER A 811 -4.73 4.57 -5.89
N VAL A 812 -5.70 3.70 -6.18
CA VAL A 812 -7.13 4.05 -6.32
C VAL A 812 -7.74 4.68 -5.07
N VAL A 813 -7.14 4.49 -3.90
CA VAL A 813 -7.52 5.18 -2.65
C VAL A 813 -7.33 6.71 -2.72
N GLY A 814 -6.61 7.23 -3.72
CA GLY A 814 -6.63 8.64 -4.10
C GLY A 814 -8.05 9.16 -4.44
N GLY A 815 -8.98 8.25 -4.75
CA GLY A 815 -10.38 8.54 -5.02
C GLY A 815 -11.14 9.08 -3.81
N TYR A 816 -10.61 8.89 -2.60
CA TYR A 816 -11.23 9.42 -1.38
C TYR A 816 -11.26 10.95 -1.37
N PHE A 817 -10.38 11.59 -2.14
CA PHE A 817 -10.27 13.05 -2.25
C PHE A 817 -11.35 13.67 -3.16
N ILE A 818 -12.20 12.88 -3.82
CA ILE A 818 -13.26 13.35 -4.73
C ILE A 818 -14.21 14.35 -4.06
N LYS A 819 -14.51 14.17 -2.78
CA LYS A 819 -15.37 15.08 -2.00
C LYS A 819 -14.73 16.47 -1.83
N MET A 820 -13.42 16.52 -1.59
CA MET A 820 -12.69 17.80 -1.56
C MET A 820 -12.56 18.43 -2.94
N LEU A 821 -12.33 17.62 -3.98
CA LEU A 821 -12.29 18.11 -5.36
C LEU A 821 -13.62 18.77 -5.74
N ALA A 822 -14.75 18.14 -5.41
CA ALA A 822 -16.09 18.70 -5.63
C ALA A 822 -16.32 20.04 -4.91
N GLY A 823 -15.65 20.27 -3.78
CA GLY A 823 -15.68 21.56 -3.09
C GLY A 823 -14.86 22.66 -3.77
N LYS A 824 -13.86 22.27 -4.58
CA LYS A 824 -12.86 23.14 -5.22
C LYS A 824 -13.25 23.54 -6.65
N VAL A 825 -13.86 22.64 -7.42
CA VAL A 825 -14.45 22.92 -8.74
C VAL A 825 -15.79 23.62 -8.51
N LYS A 826 -15.85 24.95 -8.61
CA LYS A 826 -17.06 25.77 -8.45
C LYS A 826 -17.00 27.05 -9.26
#